data_AF-A0A5D2NAD9-F1
#
_entry.id   AF-A0A5D2NAD9-F1
#
_cell.length_a   1.000
_cell.length_b   1.000
_cell.length_c   1.000
_cell.angle_alpha   90.00
_cell.angle_beta   90.00
_cell.angle_gamma   90.00
#
_symmetry.space_group_name_H-M   'P 1'
#
loop_
_entity.id
_entity.type
_entity.pdbx_description
1 polymer ?
#
loop_
_entity_poly.entity_id
_entity_poly.type
_entity_poly.pdbx_seq_one_letter_code
_entity_poly.pdbx_strand_id
1 'polypeptide(L)'
;MTLLLGPPGCGKTTLLRALSGKLNPSLKVTGEISYNGYEFTEFVPQNTSAYISQYDLHISEMTVRETLDFSARCQGIGGRAGMLKEISRREKQSGKPDIDTYMKAISIEGLKGTLQTDYILKILGLDICADPIVGDAMNRGISGGEKRRLTTGEMIIGPTKALFMDEISSGLDSSTIFQIVTCLQQLTHITEATILVSLLQPPPETFDLFDDIILMEEGKIVYQGPRNYVQEFFEHCGFRCPERKGVADFLQEVLSEKDQAQYWYRKDQPHSFVSVDNFTVAFKKFHTVQKLNEELCTPFHKCESHKSALSFNLYSLGKWELLKTCMAREWLLIKRNSFVYVSKTSQLVVIALITMTIFIRTRMKLDLVHASYYLGSLFYALIRLMTTGVAELALTVSRLSVLYKQRDCYLYPAWAYSIPAAILKIPFSFIDAFLWTALTYYVIGYSPEPERFFRQLFLLFLIHQMAISLFRFIASVIRDLPFAANFGLFTIMVIFLFSGFIIPQPLLPSWLKWGFWLSPLAYSEIGIAVNEFLAPRWQQVSSSNATLGQQLLEKRGLNFSGYYYWISVAALIGFWIIFNIGFTFALSLLKPPGSSRAIISHERFSYLKAKEDLSDTTEENELPNADSLKAPAETKVKGMVLPFKPISISFEDVQYFVDTPKKLREQVCPQKRLQLLQDITGAFRPGILTALMGVSGAGKTTLMDVLSGRKTGGYIEGEIRIGWYPKVQETYARISAYCEQTDIHSPMITVEESVMYSSWLRLPTEINKHQRLEFVAEVLQMIELDEIKNALVGIPHASGISPEQRKRLTIAVELVSNPSIIFMDEPTSGLDARAAAIVMRVLKNIVNTKRTIVCTIHQPSIDIFEAFDELILMKRGGQMVYSGELGQHSSRLIEYFEGIPGVPKIKENHNPATWMLEVTSPSVEAQLGIDFALIYKESHLYKRNKEIVKSQSLPAQGSEKLQFSTPFPQNGYEQLKACLWKQHLSYWRSPKYNLARLAFTISSSSFYGALLWQKGQNLHDEQDFFNIIGSTYVFIIFTGTNNCSSVLPFISTQRTIVYRERFAIMYSSWAYSVAQVIIEIPYIFLEAVLFLTITYPAVNFYGSVYKVFWYFYTVFCTLLYYKYLGMMLVSLTPTYQVATIYASLFYTLLSLFSGYLMPGPKFPKWWVWGYWISPSSWSLKGLLTSQYGDIEEEIVAFGEKKALNAFLDSQYGYKYQDLPIIAIVLLTFPLVFASVFAYGIAKLNYQRR
;
A
#
# COMPACT_ATOMS: atom_id res chain seq x y z
N MET A 1 -5.09 35.39 4.52
CA MET A 1 -5.26 33.94 4.30
C MET A 1 -6.24 33.75 3.15
N THR A 2 -5.91 32.93 2.15
CA THR A 2 -6.68 32.81 0.90
C THR A 2 -7.23 31.40 0.72
N LEU A 3 -8.48 31.30 0.29
CA LEU A 3 -9.19 30.06 0.00
C LEU A 3 -9.16 29.75 -1.50
N LEU A 4 -8.73 28.55 -1.89
CA LEU A 4 -8.76 28.06 -3.27
C LEU A 4 -9.92 27.06 -3.46
N LEU A 5 -10.95 27.50 -4.18
CA LEU A 5 -12.13 26.72 -4.53
C LEU A 5 -12.13 26.33 -6.01
N GLY A 6 -12.80 25.21 -6.30
CA GLY A 6 -13.02 24.71 -7.65
C GLY A 6 -13.28 23.21 -7.61
N PRO A 7 -14.00 22.63 -8.58
CA PRO A 7 -14.32 21.21 -8.58
C PRO A 7 -13.08 20.33 -8.85
N PRO A 8 -13.19 19.00 -8.67
CA PRO A 8 -12.13 18.07 -9.00
C PRO A 8 -11.68 18.21 -10.45
N GLY A 9 -10.36 18.13 -10.67
CA GLY A 9 -9.79 18.16 -12.01
C GLY A 9 -9.67 19.56 -12.64
N CYS A 10 -10.08 20.65 -11.97
CA CYS A 10 -9.94 22.01 -12.51
C CYS A 10 -8.51 22.60 -12.45
N GLY A 11 -7.52 21.85 -11.93
CA GLY A 11 -6.12 22.26 -11.93
C GLY A 11 -5.57 22.85 -10.62
N LYS A 12 -6.34 22.83 -9.51
CA LYS A 12 -5.91 23.35 -8.18
C LYS A 12 -4.53 22.84 -7.74
N THR A 13 -4.36 21.51 -7.72
CA THR A 13 -3.09 20.86 -7.36
C THR A 13 -1.95 21.29 -8.26
N THR A 14 -2.20 21.46 -9.56
CA THR A 14 -1.19 21.92 -10.53
C THR A 14 -0.76 23.34 -10.21
N LEU A 15 -1.69 24.25 -9.89
CA LEU A 15 -1.41 25.62 -9.47
C LEU A 15 -0.59 25.65 -8.17
N LEU A 16 -1.01 24.92 -7.12
CA LEU A 16 -0.29 24.87 -5.84
C LEU A 16 1.13 24.30 -6.00
N ARG A 17 1.32 23.30 -6.88
CA ARG A 17 2.64 22.75 -7.19
C ARG A 17 3.50 23.72 -8.00
N ALA A 18 2.90 24.48 -8.91
CA ALA A 18 3.61 25.53 -9.65
C ALA A 18 4.10 26.62 -8.68
N LEU A 19 3.21 27.13 -7.82
CA LEU A 19 3.54 28.16 -6.84
C LEU A 19 4.58 27.71 -5.80
N SER A 20 4.64 26.41 -5.46
CA SER A 20 5.65 25.87 -4.53
C SER A 20 6.97 25.43 -5.20
N GLY A 21 7.11 25.59 -6.52
CA GLY A 21 8.29 25.15 -7.27
C GLY A 21 8.42 23.62 -7.39
N LYS A 22 7.32 22.87 -7.21
CA LYS A 22 7.27 21.40 -7.25
C LYS A 22 6.57 20.84 -8.49
N LEU A 23 6.31 21.68 -9.50
CA LEU A 23 5.72 21.24 -10.75
C LEU A 23 6.66 20.26 -11.48
N ASN A 24 6.09 19.27 -12.18
CA ASN A 24 6.89 18.32 -12.94
C ASN A 24 7.59 19.04 -14.10
N PRO A 25 8.93 18.97 -14.23
CA PRO A 25 9.67 19.64 -15.30
C PRO A 25 9.33 19.16 -16.71
N SER A 26 8.63 18.02 -16.86
CA SER A 26 8.15 17.55 -18.17
C SER A 26 6.95 18.34 -18.70
N LEU A 27 6.36 19.22 -17.89
CA LEU A 27 5.22 20.07 -18.28
C LEU A 27 5.74 21.39 -18.85
N LYS A 28 5.08 21.89 -19.90
CA LYS A 28 5.37 23.20 -20.48
C LYS A 28 4.78 24.28 -19.55
N VAL A 29 5.59 25.26 -19.19
CA VAL A 29 5.19 26.41 -18.36
C VAL A 29 5.47 27.68 -19.16
N THR A 30 4.51 28.60 -19.16
CA THR A 30 4.62 29.92 -19.78
C THR A 30 4.11 30.96 -18.79
N GLY A 31 4.80 32.09 -18.66
CA GLY A 31 4.52 33.14 -17.68
C GLY A 31 5.61 33.27 -16.62
N GLU A 32 5.45 34.26 -15.73
CA GLU A 32 6.43 34.62 -14.70
C GLU A 32 5.85 34.39 -13.30
N ILE A 33 6.69 33.89 -12.37
CA ILE A 33 6.34 33.74 -10.95
C ILE A 33 7.44 34.38 -10.12
N SER A 34 7.07 35.36 -9.28
CA SER A 34 7.99 36.07 -8.40
C SER A 34 7.48 36.11 -6.97
N TYR A 35 8.39 36.05 -5.99
CA TYR A 35 8.13 36.20 -4.56
C TYR A 35 8.82 37.47 -4.07
N ASN A 36 8.07 38.46 -3.59
CA ASN A 36 8.63 39.75 -3.13
C ASN A 36 9.58 40.37 -4.19
N GLY A 37 9.22 40.27 -5.47
CA GLY A 37 10.05 40.75 -6.59
C GLY A 37 11.26 39.87 -6.96
N TYR A 38 11.51 38.76 -6.26
CA TYR A 38 12.53 37.77 -6.62
C TYR A 38 11.96 36.71 -7.55
N GLU A 39 12.62 36.44 -8.66
CA GLU A 39 12.25 35.33 -9.54
C GLU A 39 12.60 33.98 -8.91
N PHE A 40 11.94 32.90 -9.34
CA PHE A 40 12.18 31.54 -8.85
C PHE A 40 13.62 31.03 -9.01
N THR A 41 14.42 31.66 -9.86
CA THR A 41 15.83 31.37 -10.09
C THR A 41 16.75 31.99 -9.02
N GLU A 42 16.30 33.04 -8.32
CA GLU A 42 17.12 33.81 -7.37
C GLU A 42 17.13 33.22 -5.94
N PHE A 43 16.21 32.31 -5.61
CA PHE A 43 16.08 31.70 -4.28
C PHE A 43 15.64 30.23 -4.38
N VAL A 44 15.48 29.53 -3.24
CA VAL A 44 15.00 28.14 -3.21
C VAL A 44 13.51 28.10 -2.84
N PRO A 45 12.57 28.09 -3.82
CA PRO A 45 11.14 28.12 -3.55
C PRO A 45 10.64 26.91 -2.75
N GLN A 46 11.22 25.72 -2.95
CA GLN A 46 10.80 24.51 -2.26
C GLN A 46 11.19 24.46 -0.78
N ASN A 47 12.17 25.28 -0.36
CA ASN A 47 12.56 25.43 1.06
C ASN A 47 11.90 26.68 1.68
N THR A 48 11.55 27.68 0.85
CA THR A 48 10.85 28.89 1.28
C THR A 48 9.36 28.65 1.51
N SER A 49 8.76 27.76 0.71
CA SER A 49 7.37 27.37 0.78
C SER A 49 7.19 25.91 1.18
N ALA A 50 6.14 25.62 1.96
CA ALA A 50 5.73 24.27 2.26
C ALA A 50 4.50 23.90 1.43
N TYR A 51 4.61 22.80 0.67
CA TYR A 51 3.46 22.17 0.00
C TYR A 51 2.98 20.99 0.81
N ILE A 52 1.75 21.07 1.31
CA ILE A 52 1.06 19.98 2.02
C ILE A 52 0.25 19.22 0.98
N SER A 53 0.70 18.01 0.68
CA SER A 53 0.07 17.15 -0.32
C SER A 53 -1.25 16.56 0.18
N GLN A 54 -2.15 16.24 -0.75
CA GLN A 54 -3.35 15.42 -0.52
C GLN A 54 -3.04 14.01 0.02
N TYR A 55 -1.82 13.49 -0.19
CA TYR A 55 -1.44 12.14 0.18
C TYR A 55 -0.71 12.06 1.53
N ASP A 56 -1.24 11.23 2.42
CA ASP A 56 -0.66 10.99 3.75
C ASP A 56 0.43 9.89 3.68
N LEU A 57 1.63 10.28 3.26
CA LEU A 57 2.80 9.40 3.18
C LEU A 57 3.67 9.54 4.43
N HIS A 58 3.60 8.53 5.31
CA HIS A 58 4.33 8.46 6.58
C HIS A 58 4.99 7.11 6.79
N ILE A 59 6.01 7.05 7.64
CA ILE A 59 6.60 5.78 8.08
C ILE A 59 5.66 5.14 9.11
N SER A 60 5.07 4.00 8.77
CA SER A 60 3.99 3.38 9.57
C SER A 60 4.45 2.95 10.96
N GLU A 61 5.75 2.66 11.13
CA GLU A 61 6.32 2.22 12.40
C GLU A 61 6.63 3.36 13.37
N MET A 62 6.66 4.63 12.95
CA MET A 62 6.92 5.78 13.83
C MET A 62 5.64 6.22 14.55
N THR A 63 5.81 6.89 15.70
CA THR A 63 4.70 7.59 16.38
C THR A 63 4.44 8.96 15.77
N VAL A 64 3.29 9.52 16.11
CA VAL A 64 2.92 10.89 15.72
C VAL A 64 3.96 11.89 16.22
N ARG A 65 4.32 11.81 17.51
CA ARG A 65 5.33 12.66 18.15
C ARG A 65 6.70 12.52 17.49
N GLU A 66 7.19 11.30 17.29
CA GLU A 66 8.50 11.05 16.66
C GLU A 66 8.57 11.58 15.22
N THR A 67 7.46 11.53 14.48
CA THR A 67 7.38 12.03 13.10
C THR A 67 7.51 13.55 13.08
N LEU A 68 6.80 14.25 13.97
CA LEU A 68 6.92 15.71 14.11
C LEU A 68 8.29 16.12 14.63
N ASP A 69 8.82 15.44 15.65
CA ASP A 69 10.16 15.70 16.20
C ASP A 69 11.24 15.53 15.12
N PHE A 70 11.12 14.50 14.27
CA PHE A 70 12.05 14.29 13.17
C PHE A 70 12.00 15.46 12.18
N SER A 71 10.81 15.89 11.77
CA SER A 71 10.65 17.02 10.86
C SER A 71 11.18 18.33 11.47
N ALA A 72 10.85 18.62 12.73
CA ALA A 72 11.35 19.77 13.47
C ALA A 72 12.88 19.81 13.53
N ARG A 73 13.51 18.65 13.79
CA ARG A 73 14.97 18.49 13.82
C ARG A 73 15.63 18.54 12.45
N CYS A 74 14.90 18.44 11.34
CA CYS A 74 15.46 18.57 9.99
C CYS A 74 15.29 20.01 9.48
N GLN A 75 14.13 20.62 9.72
CA GLN A 75 13.82 21.97 9.26
C GLN A 75 14.45 23.07 10.12
N GLY A 76 14.77 22.74 11.38
CA GLY A 76 15.35 23.67 12.34
C GLY A 76 14.35 24.72 12.85
N ILE A 77 14.75 25.44 13.90
CA ILE A 77 13.87 26.41 14.59
C ILE A 77 13.82 27.77 13.85
N GLY A 78 14.82 28.05 13.00
CA GLY A 78 14.93 29.32 12.26
C GLY A 78 14.78 30.56 13.16
N GLY A 79 14.15 31.61 12.65
CA GLY A 79 13.85 32.83 13.42
C GLY A 79 12.70 32.71 14.44
N ARG A 80 11.99 31.56 14.50
CA ARG A 80 10.82 31.38 15.38
C ARG A 80 11.20 31.31 16.87
N ALA A 81 12.45 31.03 17.22
CA ALA A 81 12.93 31.08 18.60
C ALA A 81 12.82 32.49 19.23
N GLY A 82 13.05 33.54 18.44
CA GLY A 82 12.87 34.94 18.86
C GLY A 82 11.39 35.30 19.02
N MET A 83 10.55 34.76 18.14
CA MET A 83 9.10 34.97 18.15
C MET A 83 8.41 34.24 19.31
N LEU A 84 8.77 32.99 19.62
CA LEU A 84 8.29 32.27 20.81
C LEU A 84 8.65 33.01 22.11
N LYS A 85 9.83 33.64 22.17
CA LYS A 85 10.20 34.53 23.27
C LYS A 85 9.36 35.80 23.33
N GLU A 86 9.01 36.39 22.18
CA GLU A 86 8.18 37.60 22.09
C GLU A 86 6.70 37.33 22.40
N ILE A 87 6.15 36.20 21.97
CA ILE A 87 4.81 35.72 22.34
C ILE A 87 4.74 35.53 23.86
N SER A 88 5.75 34.87 24.44
CA SER A 88 5.87 34.73 25.90
C SER A 88 5.96 36.09 26.63
N ARG A 89 6.58 37.11 26.01
CA ARG A 89 6.63 38.47 26.56
C ARG A 89 5.27 39.17 26.52
N ARG A 90 4.53 39.05 25.41
CA ARG A 90 3.20 39.66 25.23
C ARG A 90 2.12 38.99 26.08
N GLU A 91 2.20 37.67 26.28
CA GLU A 91 1.29 36.94 27.16
C GLU A 91 1.51 37.26 28.65
N LYS A 92 2.76 37.46 29.07
CA LYS A 92 3.07 37.99 30.41
C LYS A 92 2.46 39.36 30.68
N GLN A 93 2.19 40.14 29.64
CA GLN A 93 1.55 41.45 29.74
C GLN A 93 0.02 41.40 29.67
N SER A 94 -0.58 40.32 29.15
CA SER A 94 -2.04 40.19 28.95
C SER A 94 -2.80 39.43 30.05
N GLY A 95 -2.10 38.80 31.00
CA GLY A 95 -2.69 38.33 32.27
C GLY A 95 -3.67 37.15 32.20
N LYS A 96 -3.73 36.38 31.10
CA LYS A 96 -4.56 35.15 30.99
C LYS A 96 -3.73 33.89 31.34
N PRO A 97 -4.13 33.07 32.34
CA PRO A 97 -3.26 32.05 32.93
C PRO A 97 -3.53 30.61 32.43
N ASP A 98 -3.53 30.34 31.12
CA ASP A 98 -3.71 28.95 30.61
C ASP A 98 -2.44 28.31 30.01
N ILE A 99 -1.36 29.07 29.82
CA ILE A 99 -0.10 28.59 29.22
C ILE A 99 1.11 28.74 30.17
N ASP A 100 1.03 29.61 31.18
CA ASP A 100 2.15 29.99 32.05
C ASP A 100 2.62 28.85 33.00
N THR A 101 1.70 27.96 33.39
CA THR A 101 2.00 26.73 34.15
C THR A 101 2.78 25.72 33.30
N TYR A 102 2.51 25.69 31.99
CA TYR A 102 3.15 24.80 31.02
C TYR A 102 4.60 25.24 30.77
N MET A 103 4.85 26.54 30.61
CA MET A 103 6.20 27.09 30.39
C MET A 103 7.12 26.94 31.62
N LYS A 104 6.57 26.99 32.86
CA LYS A 104 7.34 26.76 34.09
C LYS A 104 7.73 25.30 34.33
N ALA A 105 6.95 24.33 33.86
CA ALA A 105 7.30 22.91 33.94
C ALA A 105 8.44 22.53 32.96
N ILE A 106 8.68 23.36 31.95
CA ILE A 106 9.57 23.08 30.81
C ILE A 106 10.97 23.73 30.95
N SER A 107 11.20 24.55 31.98
CA SER A 107 12.50 25.19 32.25
C SER A 107 13.56 24.27 32.87
N ILE A 108 13.27 22.97 33.05
CA ILE A 108 14.24 21.96 33.49
C ILE A 108 15.17 21.64 32.31
N GLU A 109 16.47 21.87 32.48
CA GLU A 109 17.51 21.73 31.44
C GLU A 109 17.56 20.30 30.84
N GLY A 110 17.17 20.15 29.57
CA GLY A 110 17.28 18.88 28.83
C GLY A 110 16.41 18.74 27.56
N LEU A 111 15.39 19.58 27.38
CA LEU A 111 14.28 19.38 26.42
C LEU A 111 14.16 20.47 25.32
N LYS A 112 15.27 20.95 24.75
CA LYS A 112 15.25 22.08 23.79
C LYS A 112 14.56 21.79 22.43
N GLY A 113 14.22 20.53 22.10
CA GLY A 113 13.61 20.14 20.81
C GLY A 113 12.12 19.79 20.86
N THR A 114 11.52 19.62 22.04
CA THR A 114 10.14 19.14 22.22
C THR A 114 9.10 20.25 22.28
N LEU A 115 9.48 21.49 22.61
CA LEU A 115 8.52 22.58 22.85
C LEU A 115 7.69 22.93 21.62
N GLN A 116 8.31 22.95 20.44
CA GLN A 116 7.60 23.23 19.18
C GLN A 116 6.71 22.06 18.76
N THR A 117 7.19 20.82 18.93
CA THR A 117 6.40 19.63 18.65
C THR A 117 5.17 19.55 19.55
N ASP A 118 5.33 19.80 20.85
CA ASP A 118 4.22 19.80 21.81
C ASP A 118 3.20 20.90 21.49
N TYR A 119 3.67 22.08 21.07
CA TYR A 119 2.80 23.16 20.63
C TYR A 119 2.00 22.78 19.37
N ILE A 120 2.63 22.21 18.35
CA ILE A 120 1.95 21.75 17.13
C ILE A 120 1.02 20.57 17.40
N LEU A 121 1.41 19.62 18.26
CA LEU A 121 0.56 18.51 18.71
C LEU A 121 -0.71 19.04 19.35
N LYS A 122 -0.61 20.04 20.24
CA LYS A 122 -1.76 20.64 20.92
C LYS A 122 -2.63 21.44 19.95
N ILE A 123 -2.03 22.26 19.10
CA ILE A 123 -2.74 23.02 18.06
C ILE A 123 -3.58 22.11 17.17
N LEU A 124 -2.99 21.00 16.71
CA LEU A 124 -3.66 20.08 15.80
C LEU A 124 -4.53 19.06 16.54
N GLY A 125 -4.67 19.14 17.87
CA GLY A 125 -5.43 18.18 18.67
C GLY A 125 -4.93 16.73 18.52
N LEU A 126 -3.61 16.58 18.40
CA LEU A 126 -2.88 15.31 18.28
C LEU A 126 -2.18 14.90 19.58
N ASP A 127 -2.35 15.67 20.65
CA ASP A 127 -1.77 15.43 21.98
C ASP A 127 -2.21 14.09 22.58
N ILE A 128 -3.50 13.75 22.45
CA ILE A 128 -4.07 12.47 22.92
C ILE A 128 -3.50 11.27 22.15
N CYS A 129 -3.20 11.45 20.86
CA CYS A 129 -2.67 10.42 19.98
C CYS A 129 -1.18 10.60 19.66
N ALA A 130 -0.41 11.25 20.53
CA ALA A 130 1.01 11.53 20.30
C ALA A 130 1.89 10.26 20.27
N ASP A 131 1.58 9.28 21.12
CA ASP A 131 2.38 8.06 21.34
C ASP A 131 1.98 6.82 20.52
N PRO A 132 0.71 6.66 20.06
CA PRO A 132 0.36 5.64 19.09
C PRO A 132 1.19 5.70 17.79
N ILE A 133 1.39 4.54 17.16
CA ILE A 133 2.02 4.45 15.83
C ILE A 133 1.10 4.96 14.73
N VAL A 134 1.67 5.48 13.65
CA VAL A 134 0.89 5.94 12.50
C VAL A 134 0.14 4.77 11.83
N GLY A 135 0.78 3.62 11.70
CA GLY A 135 0.17 2.39 11.14
C GLY A 135 -0.10 2.43 9.63
N ASP A 136 -0.50 1.28 9.09
CA ASP A 136 -0.81 1.05 7.66
C ASP A 136 -2.08 0.20 7.50
N ALA A 137 -2.35 -0.34 6.31
CA ALA A 137 -3.55 -1.13 6.04
C ALA A 137 -3.61 -2.48 6.81
N MET A 138 -2.47 -2.97 7.31
CA MET A 138 -2.36 -4.26 8.02
C MET A 138 -2.11 -4.05 9.52
N ASN A 139 -1.39 -2.99 9.89
CA ASN A 139 -1.09 -2.60 11.26
C ASN A 139 -1.97 -1.43 11.68
N ARG A 140 -2.89 -1.65 12.63
CA ARG A 140 -3.74 -0.60 13.20
C ARG A 140 -2.88 0.49 13.83
N GLY A 141 -3.05 1.72 13.36
CA GLY A 141 -2.45 2.93 13.92
C GLY A 141 -3.50 4.01 14.11
N ILE A 142 -3.12 5.27 13.90
CA ILE A 142 -4.02 6.41 13.96
C ILE A 142 -5.04 6.41 12.81
N SER A 143 -6.18 7.04 13.03
CA SER A 143 -7.28 7.21 12.06
C SER A 143 -6.86 8.06 10.85
N GLY A 144 -7.64 7.99 9.76
CA GLY A 144 -7.38 8.79 8.55
C GLY A 144 -7.30 10.30 8.83
N GLY A 145 -8.25 10.86 9.58
CA GLY A 145 -8.22 12.27 9.97
C GLY A 145 -7.02 12.63 10.85
N GLU A 146 -6.59 11.76 11.75
CA GLU A 146 -5.33 11.97 12.50
C GLU A 146 -4.10 11.94 11.61
N LYS A 147 -4.05 11.06 10.58
CA LYS A 147 -2.95 11.06 9.58
C LYS A 147 -2.93 12.35 8.79
N ARG A 148 -4.09 12.89 8.42
CA ARG A 148 -4.21 14.17 7.71
C ARG A 148 -3.63 15.32 8.52
N ARG A 149 -4.00 15.39 9.80
CA ARG A 149 -3.46 16.38 10.75
C ARG A 149 -1.96 16.20 10.94
N LEU A 150 -1.46 14.97 11.03
CA LEU A 150 -0.04 14.70 11.09
C LEU A 150 0.72 15.16 9.84
N THR A 151 0.17 14.97 8.64
CA THR A 151 0.75 15.47 7.38
C THR A 151 0.87 17.00 7.40
N THR A 152 -0.18 17.69 7.85
CA THR A 152 -0.19 19.14 8.03
C THR A 152 0.85 19.59 9.07
N GLY A 153 0.90 18.92 10.22
CA GLY A 153 1.87 19.21 11.29
C GLY A 153 3.33 18.99 10.88
N GLU A 154 3.62 17.91 10.13
CA GLU A 154 4.97 17.60 9.64
C GLU A 154 5.52 18.74 8.77
N MET A 155 4.66 19.44 8.03
CA MET A 155 5.07 20.52 7.13
C MET A 155 5.05 21.91 7.80
N ILE A 156 4.13 22.18 8.73
CA ILE A 156 3.99 23.50 9.40
C ILE A 156 5.05 23.71 10.49
N ILE A 157 5.61 22.62 11.02
CA ILE A 157 6.62 22.69 12.09
C ILE A 157 7.90 23.43 11.66
N GLY A 158 8.14 23.63 10.36
CA GLY A 158 9.29 24.36 9.85
C GLY A 158 9.15 25.87 9.91
N PRO A 159 10.23 26.63 9.69
CA PRO A 159 10.20 28.09 9.70
C PRO A 159 9.50 28.72 8.49
N THR A 160 8.97 27.92 7.56
CA THR A 160 8.34 28.37 6.31
C THR A 160 7.17 29.32 6.55
N LYS A 161 7.11 30.40 5.75
CA LYS A 161 6.06 31.42 5.81
C LYS A 161 5.06 31.35 4.66
N ALA A 162 5.40 30.70 3.54
CA ALA A 162 4.46 30.45 2.45
C ALA A 162 3.94 29.00 2.56
N LEU A 163 2.65 28.82 2.82
CA LEU A 163 2.04 27.51 3.01
C LEU A 163 0.98 27.27 1.92
N PHE A 164 1.22 26.26 1.09
CA PHE A 164 0.31 25.81 0.04
C PHE A 164 -0.32 24.49 0.45
N MET A 165 -1.60 24.53 0.79
CA MET A 165 -2.30 23.42 1.42
C MET A 165 -3.31 22.82 0.45
N ASP A 166 -3.08 21.58 0.03
CA ASP A 166 -3.90 20.92 -1.00
C ASP A 166 -4.90 19.97 -0.35
N GLU A 167 -6.18 20.34 -0.32
CA GLU A 167 -7.33 19.57 0.20
C GLU A 167 -7.16 19.07 1.64
N ILE A 168 -6.73 19.93 2.58
CA ILE A 168 -6.44 19.53 3.96
C ILE A 168 -7.67 19.07 4.77
N SER A 169 -8.88 19.34 4.30
CA SER A 169 -10.14 18.92 4.94
C SER A 169 -10.52 17.45 4.70
N SER A 170 -9.90 16.75 3.73
CA SER A 170 -10.32 15.39 3.39
C SER A 170 -10.14 14.44 4.58
N GLY A 171 -11.24 13.81 5.01
CA GLY A 171 -11.28 12.87 6.14
C GLY A 171 -11.26 13.52 7.53
N LEU A 172 -11.48 14.85 7.61
CA LEU A 172 -11.64 15.58 8.87
C LEU A 172 -13.10 15.98 9.07
N ASP A 173 -13.51 16.05 10.33
CA ASP A 173 -14.81 16.58 10.75
C ASP A 173 -14.83 18.11 10.71
N SER A 174 -16.00 18.71 10.50
CA SER A 174 -16.17 20.16 10.33
C SER A 174 -15.68 20.95 11.54
N SER A 175 -15.89 20.46 12.75
CA SER A 175 -15.39 21.10 13.97
C SER A 175 -13.86 21.12 14.03
N THR A 176 -13.20 20.02 13.69
CA THR A 176 -11.74 19.96 13.63
C THR A 176 -11.18 20.82 12.48
N ILE A 177 -11.85 20.85 11.33
CA ILE A 177 -11.47 21.74 10.21
C ILE A 177 -11.53 23.19 10.67
N PHE A 178 -12.63 23.60 11.30
CA PHE A 178 -12.79 24.96 11.83
C PHE A 178 -11.65 25.29 12.79
N GLN A 179 -11.38 24.42 13.77
CA GLN A 179 -10.27 24.62 14.72
C GLN A 179 -8.90 24.75 14.03
N ILE A 180 -8.60 23.90 13.04
CA ILE A 180 -7.35 23.97 12.27
C ILE A 180 -7.29 25.29 11.52
N VAL A 181 -8.33 25.67 10.79
CA VAL A 181 -8.36 26.91 9.99
C VAL A 181 -8.29 28.14 10.89
N THR A 182 -8.96 28.15 12.05
CA THR A 182 -8.81 29.21 13.06
C THR A 182 -7.36 29.30 13.52
N CYS A 183 -6.69 28.16 13.77
CA CYS A 183 -5.28 28.19 14.11
C CYS A 183 -4.41 28.68 12.95
N LEU A 184 -4.71 28.32 11.70
CA LEU A 184 -3.99 28.82 10.53
C LEU A 184 -4.17 30.33 10.35
N GLN A 185 -5.36 30.85 10.64
CA GLN A 185 -5.65 32.28 10.65
C GLN A 185 -4.82 32.98 11.73
N GLN A 186 -4.82 32.46 12.97
CA GLN A 186 -3.96 32.97 14.03
C GLN A 186 -2.47 32.91 13.66
N LEU A 187 -2.02 31.80 13.08
CA LEU A 187 -0.66 31.64 12.59
C LEU A 187 -0.33 32.67 11.50
N THR A 188 -1.27 32.94 10.59
CA THR A 188 -1.14 33.98 9.56
C THR A 188 -0.92 35.36 10.19
N HIS A 189 -1.75 35.74 11.16
CA HIS A 189 -1.65 37.05 11.83
C HIS A 189 -0.40 37.18 12.71
N ILE A 190 0.02 36.11 13.39
CA ILE A 190 1.17 36.13 14.31
C ILE A 190 2.49 36.09 13.55
N THR A 191 2.57 35.27 12.50
CA THR A 191 3.83 34.99 11.79
C THR A 191 4.00 35.81 10.51
N GLU A 192 2.97 36.56 10.12
CA GLU A 192 2.85 37.24 8.82
C GLU A 192 3.13 36.26 7.67
N ALA A 193 2.45 35.10 7.72
CA ALA A 193 2.59 34.03 6.74
C ALA A 193 1.55 34.15 5.61
N THR A 194 1.94 33.80 4.39
CA THR A 194 1.03 33.66 3.26
C THR A 194 0.51 32.22 3.22
N ILE A 195 -0.78 32.03 3.51
CA ILE A 195 -1.41 30.71 3.49
C ILE A 195 -2.46 30.69 2.38
N LEU A 196 -2.28 29.78 1.43
CA LEU A 196 -3.26 29.43 0.39
C LEU A 196 -3.76 28.02 0.66
N VAL A 197 -5.03 27.91 1.03
CA VAL A 197 -5.65 26.63 1.40
C VAL A 197 -6.67 26.25 0.35
N SER A 198 -6.51 25.09 -0.26
CA SER A 198 -7.61 24.46 -1.00
C SER A 198 -8.46 23.64 -0.04
N LEU A 199 -9.73 24.03 0.07
CA LEU A 199 -10.75 23.26 0.76
C LEU A 199 -11.82 22.85 -0.23
N LEU A 200 -12.31 21.64 -0.04
CA LEU A 200 -13.33 21.05 -0.89
C LEU A 200 -14.75 21.47 -0.49
N GLN A 201 -15.02 21.57 0.81
CA GLN A 201 -16.32 21.98 1.35
C GLN A 201 -16.12 22.67 2.70
N PRO A 202 -15.74 23.96 2.74
CA PRO A 202 -15.71 24.68 4.01
C PRO A 202 -17.15 24.96 4.49
N PRO A 203 -17.50 24.60 5.73
CA PRO A 203 -18.72 25.08 6.38
C PRO A 203 -18.76 26.62 6.37
N PRO A 204 -19.94 27.26 6.44
CA PRO A 204 -20.07 28.72 6.46
C PRO A 204 -19.15 29.38 7.49
N GLU A 205 -19.08 28.82 8.70
CA GLU A 205 -18.23 29.34 9.77
C GLU A 205 -16.74 29.29 9.42
N THR A 206 -16.32 28.26 8.68
CA THR A 206 -14.93 28.11 8.22
C THR A 206 -14.64 29.00 7.02
N PHE A 207 -15.61 29.13 6.10
CA PHE A 207 -15.52 30.00 4.94
C PHE A 207 -15.32 31.46 5.35
N ASP A 208 -15.98 31.88 6.44
CA ASP A 208 -15.89 33.24 6.97
C ASP A 208 -14.53 33.58 7.62
N LEU A 209 -13.68 32.58 7.88
CA LEU A 209 -12.31 32.80 8.39
C LEU A 209 -11.34 33.28 7.31
N PHE A 210 -11.69 33.16 6.02
CA PHE A 210 -10.80 33.53 4.91
C PHE A 210 -11.01 34.99 4.48
N ASP A 211 -9.90 35.65 4.14
CA ASP A 211 -9.91 37.04 3.68
C ASP A 211 -10.27 37.12 2.18
N ASP A 212 -9.62 36.27 1.38
CA ASP A 212 -9.72 36.23 -0.08
C ASP A 212 -10.11 34.84 -0.61
N ILE A 213 -10.71 34.80 -1.80
CA ILE A 213 -11.06 33.59 -2.54
C ILE A 213 -10.38 33.60 -3.91
N ILE A 214 -9.89 32.45 -4.34
CA ILE A 214 -9.57 32.12 -5.73
C ILE A 214 -10.50 30.99 -6.16
N LEU A 215 -11.31 31.21 -7.20
CA LEU A 215 -12.22 30.24 -7.78
C LEU A 215 -11.70 29.80 -9.15
N MET A 216 -11.49 28.49 -9.34
CA MET A 216 -10.97 27.92 -10.58
C MET A 216 -11.92 26.90 -11.23
N GLU A 217 -12.04 26.98 -12.56
CA GLU A 217 -12.77 26.02 -13.41
C GLU A 217 -12.01 25.82 -14.72
N GLU A 218 -11.95 24.59 -15.26
CA GLU A 218 -11.26 24.29 -16.53
C GLU A 218 -9.82 24.84 -16.67
N GLY A 219 -9.08 24.94 -15.56
CA GLY A 219 -7.72 25.48 -15.55
C GLY A 219 -7.64 27.01 -15.60
N LYS A 220 -8.78 27.72 -15.54
CA LYS A 220 -8.87 29.19 -15.56
C LYS A 220 -9.34 29.72 -14.21
N ILE A 221 -8.95 30.95 -13.88
CA ILE A 221 -9.45 31.67 -12.71
C ILE A 221 -10.75 32.37 -13.11
N VAL A 222 -11.84 31.98 -12.47
CA VAL A 222 -13.17 32.55 -12.65
C VAL A 222 -13.35 33.79 -11.78
N TYR A 223 -12.80 33.75 -10.57
CA TYR A 223 -12.84 34.87 -9.62
C TYR A 223 -11.61 34.85 -8.71
N GLN A 224 -11.06 36.02 -8.40
CA GLN A 224 -10.00 36.23 -7.42
C GLN A 224 -10.22 37.58 -6.71
N GLY A 225 -10.29 37.55 -5.38
CA GLY A 225 -10.40 38.76 -4.57
C GLY A 225 -11.09 38.55 -3.22
N PRO A 226 -11.51 39.64 -2.55
CA PRO A 226 -12.10 39.59 -1.21
C PRO A 226 -13.37 38.76 -1.17
N ARG A 227 -13.50 37.93 -0.13
CA ARG A 227 -14.66 37.04 0.09
C ARG A 227 -16.01 37.76 -0.03
N ASN A 228 -16.10 39.00 0.44
CA ASN A 228 -17.35 39.77 0.50
C ASN A 228 -17.94 40.13 -0.88
N TYR A 229 -17.10 40.26 -1.91
CA TYR A 229 -17.56 40.68 -3.25
C TYR A 229 -17.89 39.50 -4.18
N VAL A 230 -17.65 38.26 -3.75
CA VAL A 230 -17.88 37.09 -4.61
C VAL A 230 -19.36 36.89 -4.95
N GLN A 231 -20.26 37.13 -3.99
CA GLN A 231 -21.70 37.00 -4.23
C GLN A 231 -22.21 38.07 -5.19
N GLU A 232 -21.76 39.32 -4.99
CA GLU A 232 -22.08 40.45 -5.88
C GLU A 232 -21.66 40.17 -7.33
N PHE A 233 -20.49 39.56 -7.53
CA PHE A 233 -20.02 39.15 -8.86
C PHE A 233 -20.98 38.16 -9.54
N PHE A 234 -21.42 37.11 -8.84
CA PHE A 234 -22.35 36.13 -9.40
C PHE A 234 -23.77 36.70 -9.59
N GLU A 235 -24.21 37.61 -8.72
CA GLU A 235 -25.47 38.35 -8.89
C GLU A 235 -25.45 39.23 -10.14
N HIS A 236 -24.32 39.90 -10.41
CA HIS A 236 -24.11 40.66 -11.64
C HIS A 236 -24.20 39.75 -12.88
N CYS A 237 -23.72 38.51 -12.77
CA CYS A 237 -23.82 37.48 -13.81
C CYS A 237 -25.22 36.83 -13.93
N GLY A 238 -26.18 37.17 -13.04
CA GLY A 238 -27.56 36.66 -13.09
C GLY A 238 -27.89 35.51 -12.12
N PHE A 239 -26.96 35.13 -11.25
CA PHE A 239 -27.10 34.00 -10.31
C PHE A 239 -27.17 34.49 -8.86
N ARG A 240 -28.07 33.91 -8.05
CA ARG A 240 -28.22 34.30 -6.63
C ARG A 240 -28.13 33.07 -5.72
N CYS A 241 -27.37 33.21 -4.63
CA CYS A 241 -27.25 32.17 -3.61
C CYS A 241 -28.56 32.09 -2.77
N PRO A 242 -29.14 30.90 -2.58
CA PRO A 242 -30.26 30.70 -1.66
C PRO A 242 -29.89 30.97 -0.19
N GLU A 243 -30.85 31.37 0.64
CA GLU A 243 -30.62 31.74 2.05
C GLU A 243 -30.11 30.58 2.91
N ARG A 244 -30.61 29.35 2.70
CA ARG A 244 -30.20 28.16 3.47
C ARG A 244 -29.09 27.33 2.80
N LYS A 245 -28.34 27.93 1.87
CA LYS A 245 -27.23 27.26 1.19
C LYS A 245 -25.89 27.89 1.57
N GLY A 246 -24.89 27.05 1.79
CA GLY A 246 -23.52 27.51 2.02
C GLY A 246 -22.96 28.20 0.77
N VAL A 247 -22.34 29.37 0.96
CA VAL A 247 -21.76 30.15 -0.15
C VAL A 247 -20.73 29.33 -0.93
N ALA A 248 -19.86 28.61 -0.23
CA ALA A 248 -18.83 27.77 -0.86
C ALA A 248 -19.41 26.63 -1.71
N ASP A 249 -20.57 26.08 -1.32
CA ASP A 249 -21.27 25.04 -2.07
C ASP A 249 -21.92 25.64 -3.33
N PHE A 250 -22.58 26.79 -3.19
CA PHE A 250 -23.11 27.57 -4.31
C PHE A 250 -22.03 27.89 -5.36
N LEU A 251 -20.86 28.37 -4.95
CA LEU A 251 -19.77 28.73 -5.85
C LEU A 251 -19.23 27.55 -6.68
N GLN A 252 -19.31 26.32 -6.16
CA GLN A 252 -18.88 25.13 -6.89
C GLN A 252 -19.97 24.59 -7.81
N GLU A 253 -21.24 24.71 -7.43
CA GLU A 253 -22.36 24.20 -8.21
C GLU A 253 -22.77 25.15 -9.35
N VAL A 254 -22.64 26.47 -9.18
CA VAL A 254 -23.01 27.45 -10.22
C VAL A 254 -22.14 27.34 -11.48
N LEU A 255 -20.96 26.72 -11.37
CA LEU A 255 -20.04 26.46 -12.49
C LEU A 255 -20.40 25.17 -13.26
N SER A 256 -21.32 24.34 -12.73
CA SER A 256 -21.69 23.03 -13.27
C SER A 256 -22.89 23.13 -14.20
N GLU A 257 -22.79 22.60 -15.42
CA GLU A 257 -23.89 22.64 -16.40
C GLU A 257 -25.20 22.03 -15.90
N LYS A 258 -25.12 20.94 -15.11
CA LYS A 258 -26.30 20.25 -14.57
C LYS A 258 -26.99 21.01 -13.44
N ASP A 259 -26.23 21.82 -12.70
CA ASP A 259 -26.67 22.43 -11.43
C ASP A 259 -26.88 23.96 -11.57
N GLN A 260 -26.35 24.60 -12.62
CA GLN A 260 -26.39 26.06 -12.81
C GLN A 260 -27.81 26.64 -12.90
N ALA A 261 -28.74 25.92 -13.54
CA ALA A 261 -30.11 26.39 -13.78
C ALA A 261 -30.90 26.67 -12.48
N GLN A 262 -30.60 25.96 -11.39
CA GLN A 262 -31.33 26.12 -10.13
C GLN A 262 -31.05 27.47 -9.43
N TYR A 263 -29.97 28.17 -9.82
CA TYR A 263 -29.54 29.42 -9.21
C TYR A 263 -29.91 30.67 -10.02
N TRP A 264 -30.60 30.48 -11.14
CA TRP A 264 -30.98 31.58 -12.02
C TRP A 264 -32.03 32.47 -11.35
N TYR A 265 -31.66 33.72 -11.08
CA TYR A 265 -32.55 34.66 -10.37
C TYR A 265 -33.45 35.45 -11.31
N ARG A 266 -33.03 35.67 -12.57
CA ARG A 266 -33.76 36.48 -13.56
C ARG A 266 -34.92 35.68 -14.15
N LYS A 267 -36.03 35.60 -13.41
CA LYS A 267 -37.25 34.86 -13.80
C LYS A 267 -37.84 35.33 -15.14
N ASP A 268 -37.52 36.55 -15.58
CA ASP A 268 -38.01 37.16 -16.82
C ASP A 268 -37.24 36.68 -18.08
N GLN A 269 -36.13 35.96 -17.91
CA GLN A 269 -35.28 35.46 -19.00
C GLN A 269 -35.12 33.94 -18.91
N PRO A 270 -35.24 33.20 -20.02
CA PRO A 270 -34.94 31.77 -20.01
C PRO A 270 -33.46 31.56 -19.70
N HIS A 271 -33.17 30.61 -18.81
CA HIS A 271 -31.80 30.27 -18.46
C HIS A 271 -31.08 29.64 -19.67
N SER A 272 -29.93 30.21 -20.05
CA SER A 272 -28.95 29.60 -20.95
C SER A 272 -27.67 29.32 -20.18
N PHE A 273 -26.99 28.21 -20.51
CA PHE A 273 -25.75 27.84 -19.84
C PHE A 273 -24.66 28.90 -20.08
N VAL A 274 -24.13 29.48 -18.99
CA VAL A 274 -23.04 30.44 -19.02
C VAL A 274 -21.72 29.69 -18.91
N SER A 275 -20.92 29.74 -19.97
CA SER A 275 -19.62 29.09 -20.03
C SER A 275 -18.57 29.76 -19.14
N VAL A 276 -17.54 28.99 -18.78
CA VAL A 276 -16.37 29.46 -18.00
C VAL A 276 -15.66 30.62 -18.68
N ASP A 277 -15.59 30.60 -20.02
CA ASP A 277 -15.00 31.68 -20.81
C ASP A 277 -15.74 32.99 -20.62
N ASN A 278 -17.08 32.95 -20.60
CA ASN A 278 -17.91 34.13 -20.37
C ASN A 278 -17.74 34.67 -18.95
N PHE A 279 -17.68 33.80 -17.93
CA PHE A 279 -17.38 34.24 -16.57
C PHE A 279 -15.99 34.88 -16.46
N THR A 280 -14.98 34.34 -17.15
CA THR A 280 -13.62 34.89 -17.15
C THR A 280 -13.59 36.29 -17.80
N VAL A 281 -14.34 36.50 -18.89
CA VAL A 281 -14.50 37.81 -19.53
C VAL A 281 -15.22 38.80 -18.61
N ALA A 282 -16.28 38.35 -17.92
CA ALA A 282 -17.00 39.16 -16.95
C ALA A 282 -16.10 39.56 -15.77
N PHE A 283 -15.30 38.63 -15.26
CA PHE A 283 -14.36 38.87 -14.16
C PHE A 283 -13.31 39.92 -14.51
N LYS A 284 -12.73 39.87 -15.72
CA LYS A 284 -11.77 40.89 -16.20
C LYS A 284 -12.35 42.32 -16.21
N LYS A 285 -13.67 42.47 -16.34
CA LYS A 285 -14.37 43.76 -16.31
C LYS A 285 -14.81 44.17 -14.90
N PHE A 286 -14.77 43.25 -13.94
CA PHE A 286 -15.22 43.50 -12.58
C PHE A 286 -14.21 44.36 -11.81
N HIS A 287 -14.70 45.28 -10.98
CA HIS A 287 -13.88 46.30 -10.31
C HIS A 287 -12.76 45.71 -9.43
N THR A 288 -12.96 44.51 -8.86
CA THR A 288 -11.95 43.82 -8.05
C THR A 288 -10.67 43.50 -8.82
N VAL A 289 -10.78 43.14 -10.11
CA VAL A 289 -9.61 42.83 -10.96
C VAL A 289 -8.85 44.08 -11.34
N GLN A 290 -9.56 45.18 -11.59
CA GLN A 290 -8.92 46.46 -11.91
C GLN A 290 -8.03 46.92 -10.76
N LYS A 291 -8.54 46.85 -9.52
CA LYS A 291 -7.77 47.16 -8.32
C LYS A 291 -6.58 46.21 -8.11
N LEU A 292 -6.77 44.90 -8.31
CA LEU A 292 -5.68 43.93 -8.21
C LEU A 292 -4.58 44.20 -9.24
N ASN A 293 -4.94 44.52 -10.48
CA ASN A 293 -3.98 44.87 -11.52
C ASN A 293 -3.24 46.17 -11.19
N GLU A 294 -3.92 47.19 -10.65
CA GLU A 294 -3.28 48.42 -10.16
C GLU A 294 -2.24 48.12 -9.06
N GLU A 295 -2.57 47.25 -8.10
CA GLU A 295 -1.65 46.82 -7.04
C GLU A 295 -0.46 46.02 -7.61
N LEU A 296 -0.70 45.07 -8.52
CA LEU A 296 0.35 44.28 -9.18
C LEU A 296 1.26 45.13 -10.10
N CYS A 297 0.76 46.24 -10.65
CA CYS A 297 1.55 47.18 -11.42
C CYS A 297 2.55 47.98 -10.54
N THR A 298 2.37 48.00 -9.22
CA THR A 298 3.35 48.63 -8.31
C THR A 298 4.52 47.66 -8.03
N PRO A 299 5.77 48.00 -8.43
CA PRO A 299 6.90 47.09 -8.26
C PRO A 299 7.31 46.99 -6.79
N PHE A 300 7.38 45.77 -6.25
CA PHE A 300 7.87 45.53 -4.89
C PHE A 300 9.38 45.79 -4.78
N HIS A 301 9.79 46.65 -3.85
CA HIS A 301 11.21 46.97 -3.65
C HIS A 301 11.92 45.88 -2.83
N LYS A 302 12.90 45.19 -3.44
CA LYS A 302 13.67 44.09 -2.80
C LYS A 302 14.28 44.46 -1.42
N CYS A 303 14.61 45.74 -1.18
CA CYS A 303 15.16 46.24 0.08
C CYS A 303 14.19 46.17 1.28
N GLU A 304 12.88 46.10 1.03
CA GLU A 304 11.85 46.01 2.08
C GLU A 304 11.65 44.57 2.59
N SER A 305 12.20 43.57 1.88
CA SER A 305 12.13 42.17 2.28
C SER A 305 13.07 41.87 3.44
N HIS A 306 12.55 41.31 4.54
CA HIS A 306 13.39 40.84 5.64
C HIS A 306 14.34 39.73 5.14
N LYS A 307 15.63 39.78 5.50
CA LYS A 307 16.67 38.82 5.03
C LYS A 307 16.35 37.35 5.32
N SER A 308 15.43 37.07 6.24
CA SER A 308 14.97 35.72 6.60
C SER A 308 13.59 35.36 6.04
N ALA A 309 13.00 36.18 5.17
CA ALA A 309 11.71 35.90 4.54
C ALA A 309 11.82 34.84 3.44
N LEU A 310 12.92 34.86 2.69
CA LEU A 310 13.25 33.88 1.64
C LEU A 310 14.42 33.00 2.09
N SER A 311 14.39 31.72 1.69
CA SER A 311 15.52 30.82 1.89
C SER A 311 16.41 30.80 0.66
N PHE A 312 17.64 31.28 0.84
CA PHE A 312 18.69 31.20 -0.18
C PHE A 312 19.55 29.94 -0.03
N ASN A 313 19.50 29.29 1.14
CA ASN A 313 20.19 28.03 1.38
C ASN A 313 19.28 26.83 1.06
N LEU A 314 19.88 25.78 0.52
CA LEU A 314 19.20 24.52 0.23
C LEU A 314 18.76 23.75 1.48
N TYR A 315 19.53 23.82 2.57
CA TYR A 315 19.23 23.11 3.82
C TYR A 315 19.38 24.05 5.02
N SER A 316 18.48 23.91 6.00
CA SER A 316 18.43 24.79 7.17
C SER A 316 19.47 24.47 8.25
N LEU A 317 19.94 23.23 8.33
CA LEU A 317 20.86 22.76 9.37
C LEU A 317 22.23 22.35 8.83
N GLY A 318 23.21 22.29 9.73
CA GLY A 318 24.56 21.82 9.41
C GLY A 318 24.55 20.34 8.99
N LYS A 319 25.49 19.98 8.11
CA LYS A 319 25.62 18.61 7.56
C LYS A 319 25.69 17.54 8.67
N TRP A 320 26.46 17.80 9.73
CA TRP A 320 26.63 16.84 10.84
C TRP A 320 25.34 16.61 11.65
N GLU A 321 24.56 17.66 11.87
CA GLU A 321 23.29 17.55 12.60
C GLU A 321 22.25 16.77 11.79
N LEU A 322 22.16 17.01 10.47
CA LEU A 322 21.29 16.23 9.59
C LEU A 322 21.66 14.74 9.61
N LEU A 323 22.97 14.42 9.56
CA LEU A 323 23.45 13.04 9.65
C LEU A 323 23.07 12.40 10.98
N LYS A 324 23.26 13.11 12.10
CA LYS A 324 22.91 12.63 13.44
C LYS A 324 21.41 12.38 13.58
N THR A 325 20.56 13.28 13.07
CA THR A 325 19.10 13.15 13.10
C THR A 325 18.62 11.95 12.28
N CYS A 326 19.13 11.78 11.05
CA CYS A 326 18.82 10.61 10.23
C CYS A 326 19.32 9.30 10.86
N MET A 327 20.51 9.32 11.48
CA MET A 327 21.06 8.15 12.16
C MET A 327 20.23 7.74 13.38
N ALA A 328 19.76 8.70 14.18
CA ALA A 328 18.88 8.42 15.31
C ALA A 328 17.54 7.83 14.84
N ARG A 329 16.97 8.32 13.73
CA ARG A 329 15.75 7.78 13.13
C ARG A 329 15.94 6.33 12.65
N GLU A 330 16.99 6.05 11.87
CA GLU A 330 17.22 4.70 11.37
C GLU A 330 17.47 3.69 12.51
N TRP A 331 18.18 4.10 13.57
CA TRP A 331 18.35 3.27 14.76
C TRP A 331 17.01 2.94 15.45
N LEU A 332 16.13 3.94 15.57
CA LEU A 332 14.80 3.77 16.14
C LEU A 332 13.96 2.77 15.31
N LEU A 333 14.00 2.87 13.98
CA LEU A 333 13.31 1.97 13.07
C LEU A 333 13.84 0.53 13.17
N ILE A 334 15.16 0.35 13.33
CA ILE A 334 15.75 -0.98 13.55
C ILE A 334 15.24 -1.59 14.87
N LYS A 335 15.17 -0.80 15.94
CA LYS A 335 14.65 -1.25 17.25
C LYS A 335 13.18 -1.67 17.17
N ARG A 336 12.33 -0.91 16.48
CA ARG A 336 10.90 -1.23 16.32
C ARG A 336 10.66 -2.46 15.44
N ASN A 337 11.44 -2.59 14.37
CA ASN A 337 11.43 -3.78 13.51
C ASN A 337 12.38 -4.89 13.99
N SER A 338 12.70 -4.92 15.29
CA SER A 338 13.61 -5.92 15.87
C SER A 338 13.13 -7.35 15.61
N PHE A 339 11.82 -7.61 15.60
CA PHE A 339 11.26 -8.92 15.27
C PHE A 339 11.75 -9.45 13.92
N VAL A 340 11.84 -8.60 12.89
CA VAL A 340 12.33 -8.99 11.56
C VAL A 340 13.80 -9.40 11.61
N TYR A 341 14.63 -8.62 12.30
CA TYR A 341 16.07 -8.92 12.44
C TYR A 341 16.31 -10.16 13.31
N VAL A 342 15.62 -10.28 14.45
CA VAL A 342 15.69 -11.43 15.34
C VAL A 342 15.24 -12.71 14.63
N SER A 343 14.17 -12.64 13.84
CA SER A 343 13.69 -13.79 13.05
C SER A 343 14.72 -14.22 12.00
N LYS A 344 15.37 -13.27 11.31
CA LYS A 344 16.43 -13.55 10.34
C LYS A 344 17.66 -14.20 10.98
N THR A 345 18.13 -13.67 12.11
CA THR A 345 19.27 -14.26 12.84
C THR A 345 18.91 -15.63 13.41
N SER A 346 17.68 -15.81 13.94
CA SER A 346 17.21 -17.13 14.40
C SER A 346 17.16 -18.15 13.26
N GLN A 347 16.67 -17.73 12.09
CA GLN A 347 16.66 -18.55 10.88
C GLN A 347 18.09 -18.93 10.44
N LEU A 348 19.04 -17.99 10.50
CA LEU A 348 20.45 -18.26 10.23
C LEU A 348 21.01 -19.33 11.17
N VAL A 349 20.72 -19.24 12.47
CA VAL A 349 21.15 -20.25 13.46
C VAL A 349 20.56 -21.61 13.13
N VAL A 350 19.25 -21.71 12.85
CA VAL A 350 18.62 -22.99 12.46
C VAL A 350 19.29 -23.60 11.23
N ILE A 351 19.54 -22.81 10.19
CA ILE A 351 20.23 -23.30 8.98
C ILE A 351 21.66 -23.72 9.31
N ALA A 352 22.40 -22.95 10.11
CA ALA A 352 23.77 -23.29 10.51
C ALA A 352 23.83 -24.62 11.27
N LEU A 353 22.86 -24.89 12.18
CA LEU A 353 22.74 -26.16 12.89
C LEU A 353 22.46 -27.34 11.95
N ILE A 354 21.62 -27.13 10.92
CA ILE A 354 21.36 -28.15 9.90
C ILE A 354 22.62 -28.38 9.05
N THR A 355 23.28 -27.33 8.58
CA THR A 355 24.50 -27.43 7.76
C THR A 355 25.63 -28.12 8.51
N MET A 356 25.91 -27.75 9.77
CA MET A 356 27.00 -28.36 10.53
C MET A 356 26.78 -29.85 10.80
N THR A 357 25.51 -30.29 10.94
CA THR A 357 25.18 -31.70 11.17
C THR A 357 25.20 -32.53 9.88
N ILE A 358 25.02 -31.90 8.71
CA ILE A 358 25.22 -32.55 7.41
C ILE A 358 26.71 -32.78 7.15
N PHE A 359 27.54 -31.76 7.35
CA PHE A 359 28.98 -31.79 7.07
C PHE A 359 29.83 -32.17 8.29
N ILE A 360 29.32 -33.04 9.17
CA ILE A 360 29.96 -33.34 10.46
C ILE A 360 31.37 -33.94 10.28
N ARG A 361 32.34 -33.42 11.03
CA ARG A 361 33.77 -33.82 10.95
C ARG A 361 34.00 -35.32 11.04
N THR A 362 33.23 -36.05 11.85
CA THR A 362 33.42 -37.51 12.07
C THR A 362 33.25 -38.34 10.79
N ARG A 363 32.61 -37.79 9.75
CA ARG A 363 32.42 -38.44 8.45
C ARG A 363 33.36 -37.91 7.36
N MET A 364 34.17 -36.91 7.66
CA MET A 364 35.01 -36.20 6.69
C MET A 364 36.48 -36.63 6.87
N LYS A 365 37.02 -37.38 5.90
CA LYS A 365 38.42 -37.83 5.90
C LYS A 365 39.33 -36.84 5.16
N LEU A 366 40.65 -36.97 5.35
CA LEU A 366 41.66 -36.24 4.58
C LEU A 366 41.91 -36.97 3.26
N ASP A 367 41.04 -36.77 2.28
CA ASP A 367 41.20 -37.27 0.91
C ASP A 367 40.63 -36.28 -0.11
N LEU A 368 40.87 -36.51 -1.40
CA LEU A 368 40.49 -35.59 -2.48
C LEU A 368 38.97 -35.47 -2.67
N VAL A 369 38.21 -36.51 -2.29
CA VAL A 369 36.74 -36.57 -2.40
C VAL A 369 36.10 -35.72 -1.31
N HIS A 370 36.47 -35.92 -0.04
CA HIS A 370 35.99 -35.14 1.07
C HIS A 370 36.52 -33.70 1.03
N ALA A 371 37.68 -33.45 0.42
CA ALA A 371 38.15 -32.08 0.16
C ALA A 371 37.16 -31.28 -0.72
N SER A 372 36.51 -31.92 -1.69
CA SER A 372 35.42 -31.31 -2.47
C SER A 372 34.18 -31.01 -1.62
N TYR A 373 33.86 -31.83 -0.61
CA TYR A 373 32.76 -31.55 0.33
C TYR A 373 33.08 -30.41 1.29
N TYR A 374 34.34 -30.28 1.75
CA TYR A 374 34.80 -29.11 2.50
C TYR A 374 34.62 -27.84 1.67
N LEU A 375 35.09 -27.84 0.41
CA LEU A 375 34.89 -26.70 -0.50
C LEU A 375 33.39 -26.42 -0.73
N GLY A 376 32.56 -27.46 -0.91
CA GLY A 376 31.11 -27.30 -1.06
C GLY A 376 30.43 -26.67 0.18
N SER A 377 30.89 -27.00 1.39
CA SER A 377 30.39 -26.38 2.62
C SER A 377 30.80 -24.90 2.77
N LEU A 378 32.01 -24.54 2.32
CA LEU A 378 32.48 -23.15 2.26
C LEU A 378 31.69 -22.34 1.23
N PHE A 379 31.47 -22.90 0.05
CA PHE A 379 30.63 -22.30 -0.98
C PHE A 379 29.19 -22.09 -0.49
N TYR A 380 28.61 -23.06 0.23
CA TYR A 380 27.26 -22.90 0.81
C TYR A 380 27.20 -21.75 1.84
N ALA A 381 28.25 -21.56 2.65
CA ALA A 381 28.35 -20.42 3.56
C ALA A 381 28.28 -19.08 2.82
N LEU A 382 29.01 -18.96 1.70
CA LEU A 382 28.97 -17.78 0.85
C LEU A 382 27.58 -17.55 0.24
N ILE A 383 26.95 -18.61 -0.30
CA ILE A 383 25.57 -18.55 -0.82
C ILE A 383 24.60 -18.02 0.24
N ARG A 384 24.68 -18.59 1.46
CA ARG A 384 23.75 -18.26 2.53
C ARG A 384 23.85 -16.80 2.95
N LEU A 385 25.06 -16.25 3.06
CA LEU A 385 25.25 -14.85 3.45
C LEU A 385 24.87 -13.89 2.31
N MET A 386 25.18 -14.22 1.06
CA MET A 386 24.82 -13.40 -0.10
C MET A 386 23.30 -13.28 -0.27
N THR A 387 22.57 -14.39 -0.16
CA THR A 387 21.10 -14.42 -0.32
C THR A 387 20.34 -13.64 0.76
N THR A 388 20.93 -13.42 1.93
CA THR A 388 20.32 -12.59 3.01
C THR A 388 20.04 -11.16 2.54
N GLY A 389 20.85 -10.64 1.61
CA GLY A 389 20.70 -9.30 1.07
C GLY A 389 19.40 -9.08 0.29
N VAL A 390 18.78 -10.13 -0.27
CA VAL A 390 17.52 -10.03 -1.04
C VAL A 390 16.40 -9.41 -0.21
N ALA A 391 16.34 -9.71 1.09
CA ALA A 391 15.33 -9.16 1.96
C ALA A 391 15.50 -7.64 2.21
N GLU A 392 16.71 -7.10 2.05
CA GLU A 392 16.96 -5.65 2.16
C GLU A 392 16.47 -4.89 0.92
N LEU A 393 16.37 -5.55 -0.24
CA LEU A 393 15.76 -4.96 -1.45
C LEU A 393 14.30 -4.57 -1.18
N ALA A 394 13.50 -5.50 -0.65
CA ALA A 394 12.09 -5.28 -0.38
C ALA A 394 11.86 -4.18 0.68
N LEU A 395 12.67 -4.17 1.76
CA LEU A 395 12.60 -3.15 2.81
C LEU A 395 13.02 -1.75 2.32
N THR A 396 13.96 -1.68 1.38
CA THR A 396 14.42 -0.41 0.82
C THR A 396 13.34 0.18 -0.10
N VAL A 397 12.77 -0.64 -1.00
CA VAL A 397 11.73 -0.18 -1.95
C VAL A 397 10.51 0.38 -1.22
N SER A 398 10.05 -0.25 -0.13
CA SER A 398 8.89 0.24 0.63
C SER A 398 9.10 1.60 1.29
N ARG A 399 10.35 2.03 1.51
CA ARG A 399 10.70 3.32 2.14
C ARG A 399 10.94 4.44 1.13
N LEU A 400 11.09 4.13 -0.15
CA LEU A 400 11.47 5.10 -1.18
C LEU A 400 10.44 6.23 -1.34
N SER A 401 9.15 5.94 -1.23
CA SER A 401 8.09 6.96 -1.40
C SER A 401 8.18 8.07 -0.34
N VAL A 402 8.35 7.70 0.93
CA VAL A 402 8.53 8.65 2.03
C VAL A 402 9.85 9.40 1.90
N LEU A 403 10.92 8.71 1.49
CA LEU A 403 12.21 9.35 1.24
C LEU A 403 12.13 10.41 0.14
N TYR A 404 11.48 10.11 -0.99
CA TYR A 404 11.32 11.09 -2.07
C TYR A 404 10.48 12.29 -1.62
N LYS A 405 9.37 12.05 -0.90
CA LYS A 405 8.60 13.15 -0.27
C LYS A 405 9.51 14.04 0.57
N GLN A 406 10.31 13.46 1.47
CA GLN A 406 11.14 14.24 2.39
C GLN A 406 12.31 14.95 1.69
N ARG A 407 12.96 14.27 0.74
CA ARG A 407 14.04 14.83 -0.08
C ARG A 407 13.55 15.99 -0.95
N ASP A 408 12.40 15.83 -1.61
CA ASP A 408 11.82 16.85 -2.50
C ASP A 408 11.26 18.06 -1.72
N CYS A 409 11.06 17.92 -0.40
CA CYS A 409 10.84 19.01 0.55
C CYS A 409 12.14 19.58 1.15
N TYR A 410 13.32 19.16 0.67
CA TYR A 410 14.64 19.55 1.19
C TYR A 410 14.83 19.39 2.71
N LEU A 411 14.14 18.41 3.33
CA LEU A 411 14.36 18.07 4.75
C LEU A 411 15.78 17.58 5.00
N TYR A 412 16.31 16.76 4.10
CA TYR A 412 17.68 16.27 4.15
C TYR A 412 18.16 15.82 2.75
N PRO A 413 19.48 15.87 2.48
CA PRO A 413 20.06 15.33 1.24
C PRO A 413 20.12 13.80 1.28
N ALA A 414 20.14 13.17 0.10
CA ALA A 414 20.16 11.70 -0.02
C ALA A 414 21.32 11.02 0.75
N TRP A 415 22.50 11.66 0.83
CA TRP A 415 23.65 11.11 1.56
C TRP A 415 23.43 11.03 3.08
N ALA A 416 22.62 11.94 3.64
CA ALA A 416 22.30 11.95 5.07
C ALA A 416 21.42 10.75 5.46
N TYR A 417 20.70 10.17 4.51
CA TYR A 417 19.97 8.91 4.67
C TYR A 417 20.83 7.69 4.34
N SER A 418 21.59 7.73 3.24
CA SER A 418 22.31 6.55 2.75
C SER A 418 23.46 6.12 3.66
N ILE A 419 24.18 7.07 4.26
CA ILE A 419 25.31 6.78 5.15
C ILE A 419 24.85 6.05 6.42
N PRO A 420 23.86 6.54 7.20
CA PRO A 420 23.37 5.80 8.35
C PRO A 420 22.79 4.44 7.99
N ALA A 421 22.09 4.32 6.86
CA ALA A 421 21.56 3.05 6.36
C ALA A 421 22.68 2.02 6.09
N ALA A 422 23.88 2.46 5.71
CA ALA A 422 25.04 1.62 5.55
C ALA A 422 25.73 1.28 6.88
N ILE A 423 26.05 2.29 7.69
CA ILE A 423 26.85 2.14 8.92
C ILE A 423 26.12 1.32 9.98
N LEU A 424 24.82 1.57 10.19
CA LEU A 424 24.05 0.90 11.25
C LEU A 424 23.90 -0.60 11.01
N LYS A 425 24.16 -1.10 9.80
CA LYS A 425 24.09 -2.52 9.45
C LYS A 425 25.38 -3.29 9.71
N ILE A 426 26.49 -2.58 9.96
CA ILE A 426 27.80 -3.20 10.23
C ILE A 426 27.74 -4.15 11.44
N PRO A 427 27.23 -3.73 12.62
CA PRO A 427 27.20 -4.61 13.78
C PRO A 427 26.34 -5.87 13.59
N PHE A 428 25.17 -5.73 12.96
CA PHE A 428 24.26 -6.87 12.74
C PHE A 428 24.85 -7.89 11.77
N SER A 429 25.50 -7.42 10.70
CA SER A 429 26.16 -8.29 9.75
C SER A 429 27.38 -9.00 10.35
N PHE A 430 28.11 -8.33 11.25
CA PHE A 430 29.18 -8.97 12.02
C PHE A 430 28.64 -10.06 12.94
N ILE A 431 27.53 -9.80 13.65
CA ILE A 431 26.87 -10.82 14.49
C ILE A 431 26.44 -12.03 13.65
N ASP A 432 25.81 -11.81 12.50
CA ASP A 432 25.38 -12.91 11.62
C ASP A 432 26.58 -13.72 11.09
N ALA A 433 27.64 -13.06 10.64
CA ALA A 433 28.86 -13.74 10.18
C ALA A 433 29.57 -14.49 11.33
N PHE A 434 29.60 -13.90 12.53
CA PHE A 434 30.16 -14.50 13.73
C PHE A 434 29.38 -15.75 14.15
N LEU A 435 28.06 -15.67 14.27
CA LEU A 435 27.21 -16.80 14.63
C LEU A 435 27.33 -17.94 13.64
N TRP A 436 27.32 -17.64 12.33
CA TRP A 436 27.52 -18.65 11.30
C TRP A 436 28.87 -19.35 11.45
N THR A 437 29.96 -18.59 11.56
CA THR A 437 31.32 -19.13 11.64
C THR A 437 31.52 -19.89 12.94
N ALA A 438 31.12 -19.34 14.09
CA ALA A 438 31.28 -19.97 15.40
C ALA A 438 30.56 -21.33 15.49
N LEU A 439 29.34 -21.44 14.94
CA LEU A 439 28.58 -22.69 14.95
C LEU A 439 29.14 -23.73 13.98
N THR A 440 29.53 -23.33 12.77
CA THR A 440 29.88 -24.27 11.70
C THR A 440 31.35 -24.69 11.72
N TYR A 441 32.27 -23.80 12.13
CA TYR A 441 33.69 -23.95 11.82
C TYR A 441 34.34 -25.21 12.41
N TYR A 442 34.24 -25.36 13.74
CA TYR A 442 34.86 -26.49 14.44
C TYR A 442 34.09 -27.80 14.26
N VAL A 443 32.77 -27.74 14.07
CA VAL A 443 31.90 -28.92 13.93
C VAL A 443 32.08 -29.58 12.55
N ILE A 444 32.21 -28.77 11.49
CA ILE A 444 32.55 -29.26 10.14
C ILE A 444 34.01 -29.76 10.11
N GLY A 445 34.86 -29.15 10.94
CA GLY A 445 36.24 -29.54 11.12
C GLY A 445 37.17 -28.93 10.08
N TYR A 446 37.06 -27.61 9.86
CA TYR A 446 38.07 -26.82 9.16
C TYR A 446 39.39 -26.77 9.94
N SER A 447 40.43 -26.16 9.37
CA SER A 447 41.74 -26.06 10.03
C SER A 447 41.62 -25.38 11.41
N PRO A 448 42.12 -25.97 12.51
CA PRO A 448 41.85 -25.47 13.87
C PRO A 448 42.63 -24.20 14.27
N GLU A 449 43.47 -23.66 13.38
CA GLU A 449 44.31 -22.49 13.64
C GLU A 449 43.47 -21.22 13.90
N PRO A 450 43.66 -20.51 15.03
CA PRO A 450 42.89 -19.30 15.34
C PRO A 450 42.99 -18.21 14.26
N GLU A 451 44.17 -18.06 13.65
CA GLU A 451 44.39 -17.10 12.56
C GLU A 451 43.46 -17.38 11.37
N ARG A 452 43.31 -18.64 10.96
CA ARG A 452 42.45 -19.03 9.83
C ARG A 452 40.96 -18.89 10.16
N PHE A 453 40.58 -19.08 11.43
CA PHE A 453 39.23 -18.80 11.91
C PHE A 453 38.87 -17.31 11.74
N PHE A 454 39.73 -16.40 12.23
CA PHE A 454 39.47 -14.97 12.11
C PHE A 454 39.52 -14.48 10.66
N ARG A 455 40.40 -15.07 9.83
CA ARG A 455 40.44 -14.80 8.39
C ARG A 455 39.13 -15.18 7.68
N GLN A 456 38.60 -16.37 7.96
CA GLN A 456 37.33 -16.81 7.40
C GLN A 456 36.16 -15.95 7.90
N LEU A 457 36.10 -15.65 9.20
CA LEU A 457 35.10 -14.77 9.78
C LEU A 457 35.09 -13.40 9.10
N PHE A 458 36.28 -12.81 8.89
CA PHE A 458 36.41 -11.50 8.29
C PHE A 458 35.95 -11.47 6.83
N LEU A 459 36.30 -12.49 6.03
CA LEU A 459 35.80 -12.62 4.65
C LEU A 459 34.27 -12.80 4.61
N LEU A 460 33.71 -13.64 5.48
CA LEU A 460 32.26 -13.86 5.58
C LEU A 460 31.51 -12.59 6.00
N PHE A 461 32.10 -11.78 6.87
CA PHE A 461 31.57 -10.46 7.22
C PHE A 461 31.58 -9.50 6.01
N LEU A 462 32.69 -9.43 5.27
CA LEU A 462 32.81 -8.53 4.11
C LEU A 462 31.87 -8.89 2.96
N ILE A 463 31.71 -10.18 2.63
CA ILE A 463 30.72 -10.61 1.62
C ILE A 463 29.31 -10.26 2.06
N HIS A 464 28.97 -10.41 3.34
CA HIS A 464 27.65 -10.06 3.85
C HIS A 464 27.40 -8.54 3.76
N GLN A 465 28.38 -7.70 4.10
CA GLN A 465 28.29 -6.25 3.91
C GLN A 465 28.09 -5.84 2.45
N MET A 466 28.89 -6.41 1.55
CA MET A 466 28.80 -6.15 0.12
C MET A 466 27.45 -6.59 -0.45
N ALA A 467 26.94 -7.76 -0.04
CA ALA A 467 25.64 -8.25 -0.45
C ALA A 467 24.54 -7.25 -0.11
N ILE A 468 24.50 -6.78 1.15
CA ILE A 468 23.48 -5.82 1.58
C ILE A 468 23.56 -4.52 0.77
N SER A 469 24.77 -3.98 0.50
CA SER A 469 24.90 -2.74 -0.27
C SER A 469 24.49 -2.91 -1.74
N LEU A 470 24.79 -4.05 -2.36
CA LEU A 470 24.36 -4.38 -3.73
C LEU A 470 22.83 -4.32 -3.87
N PHE A 471 22.07 -4.97 -2.97
CA PHE A 471 20.61 -4.98 -3.08
C PHE A 471 19.97 -3.63 -2.76
N ARG A 472 20.56 -2.83 -1.86
CA ARG A 472 20.12 -1.45 -1.64
C ARG A 472 20.32 -0.60 -2.90
N PHE A 473 21.46 -0.76 -3.57
CA PHE A 473 21.72 -0.09 -4.83
C PHE A 473 20.70 -0.48 -5.90
N ILE A 474 20.47 -1.78 -6.12
CA ILE A 474 19.47 -2.27 -7.08
C ILE A 474 18.07 -1.71 -6.77
N ALA A 475 17.66 -1.74 -5.50
CA ALA A 475 16.37 -1.20 -5.05
C ALA A 475 16.20 0.28 -5.42
N SER A 476 17.26 1.08 -5.26
CA SER A 476 17.23 2.52 -5.56
C SER A 476 17.14 2.85 -7.04
N VAL A 477 17.66 2.00 -7.94
CA VAL A 477 17.65 2.23 -9.39
C VAL A 477 16.31 1.85 -10.00
N ILE A 478 15.85 0.63 -9.76
CA ILE A 478 14.66 0.08 -10.44
C ILE A 478 13.36 0.59 -9.82
N ARG A 479 13.31 0.80 -8.49
CA ARG A 479 12.20 1.43 -7.72
C ARG A 479 10.85 0.70 -7.74
N ASP A 480 10.54 -0.11 -8.75
CA ASP A 480 9.35 -0.96 -8.85
C ASP A 480 9.66 -2.37 -8.31
N LEU A 481 8.88 -2.83 -7.32
CA LEU A 481 9.21 -4.02 -6.52
C LEU A 481 9.32 -5.32 -7.35
N PRO A 482 8.35 -5.69 -8.22
CA PRO A 482 8.48 -6.84 -9.12
C PRO A 482 9.73 -6.82 -10.00
N PHE A 483 10.02 -5.68 -10.67
CA PHE A 483 11.20 -5.57 -11.53
C PHE A 483 12.50 -5.62 -10.74
N ALA A 484 12.55 -4.95 -9.59
CA ALA A 484 13.73 -4.93 -8.72
C ALA A 484 14.04 -6.33 -8.17
N ALA A 485 13.02 -7.09 -7.77
CA ALA A 485 13.19 -8.47 -7.32
C ALA A 485 13.77 -9.36 -8.42
N ASN A 486 13.19 -9.32 -9.62
CA ASN A 486 13.66 -10.15 -10.75
C ASN A 486 15.09 -9.80 -11.16
N PHE A 487 15.41 -8.51 -11.27
CA PHE A 487 16.77 -8.06 -11.59
C PHE A 487 17.76 -8.42 -10.48
N GLY A 488 17.35 -8.30 -9.22
CA GLY A 488 18.14 -8.71 -8.05
C GLY A 488 18.50 -10.20 -8.10
N LEU A 489 17.52 -11.08 -8.31
CA LEU A 489 17.77 -12.52 -8.43
C LEU A 489 18.61 -12.88 -9.66
N PHE A 490 18.40 -12.21 -10.80
CA PHE A 490 19.20 -12.44 -12.00
C PHE A 490 20.67 -12.06 -11.75
N THR A 491 20.91 -10.94 -11.08
CA THR A 491 22.26 -10.50 -10.69
C THR A 491 22.94 -11.54 -9.80
N ILE A 492 22.25 -12.10 -8.81
CA ILE A 492 22.81 -13.16 -7.96
C ILE A 492 23.16 -14.40 -8.78
N MET A 493 22.24 -14.84 -9.65
CA MET A 493 22.45 -16.02 -10.50
C MET A 493 23.74 -15.87 -11.33
N VAL A 494 23.93 -14.70 -11.95
CA VAL A 494 25.15 -14.38 -12.71
C VAL A 494 26.39 -14.39 -11.82
N ILE A 495 26.34 -13.75 -10.64
CA ILE A 495 27.45 -13.73 -9.67
C ILE A 495 27.82 -15.16 -9.23
N PHE A 496 26.82 -16.04 -9.05
CA PHE A 496 27.01 -17.42 -8.62
C PHE A 496 27.67 -18.28 -9.69
N LEU A 497 27.25 -18.14 -10.96
CA LEU A 497 27.84 -18.89 -12.07
C LEU A 497 29.29 -18.49 -12.31
N PHE A 498 29.63 -17.21 -12.14
CA PHE A 498 30.99 -16.69 -12.25
C PHE A 498 31.83 -16.80 -10.96
N SER A 499 31.38 -17.53 -9.94
CA SER A 499 32.10 -17.67 -8.66
C SER A 499 33.37 -18.52 -8.73
N GLY A 500 33.55 -19.34 -9.77
CA GLY A 500 34.67 -20.29 -9.89
C GLY A 500 34.39 -21.68 -9.30
N PHE A 501 33.46 -21.80 -8.34
CA PHE A 501 33.11 -23.09 -7.75
C PHE A 501 32.31 -23.99 -8.73
N ILE A 502 31.32 -23.39 -9.39
CA ILE A 502 30.41 -24.10 -10.30
C ILE A 502 31.10 -24.38 -11.63
N ILE A 503 31.70 -23.33 -12.20
CA ILE A 503 32.47 -23.41 -13.44
C ILE A 503 33.85 -22.85 -13.14
N PRO A 504 34.90 -23.70 -13.20
CA PRO A 504 36.28 -23.26 -13.09
C PRO A 504 36.62 -22.20 -14.13
N GLN A 505 37.43 -21.21 -13.74
CA GLN A 505 37.87 -20.12 -14.63
C GLN A 505 38.42 -20.62 -15.99
N PRO A 506 39.22 -21.70 -16.08
CA PRO A 506 39.76 -22.17 -17.36
C PRO A 506 38.70 -22.67 -18.34
N LEU A 507 37.58 -23.19 -17.83
CA LEU A 507 36.51 -23.81 -18.61
C LEU A 507 35.43 -22.83 -19.08
N LEU A 508 35.53 -21.56 -18.65
CA LEU A 508 34.70 -20.47 -19.15
C LEU A 508 35.07 -20.14 -20.61
N PRO A 509 34.07 -19.88 -21.49
CA PRO A 509 34.32 -19.38 -22.83
C PRO A 509 35.20 -18.12 -22.80
N SER A 510 36.14 -18.00 -23.75
CA SER A 510 37.12 -16.90 -23.77
C SER A 510 36.48 -15.50 -23.67
N TRP A 511 35.32 -15.31 -24.28
CA TRP A 511 34.57 -14.05 -24.28
C TRP A 511 33.80 -13.76 -22.96
N LEU A 512 33.67 -14.75 -22.05
CA LEU A 512 33.06 -14.62 -20.73
C LEU A 512 34.07 -14.61 -19.57
N LYS A 513 35.36 -14.82 -19.84
CA LYS A 513 36.40 -14.89 -18.79
C LYS A 513 36.50 -13.64 -17.92
N TRP A 514 36.16 -12.46 -18.45
CA TRP A 514 36.14 -11.20 -17.68
C TRP A 514 35.05 -11.19 -16.59
N GLY A 515 33.96 -11.93 -16.77
CA GLY A 515 32.84 -12.01 -15.82
C GLY A 515 33.26 -12.61 -14.46
N PHE A 516 34.26 -13.50 -14.48
CA PHE A 516 34.88 -14.04 -13.26
C PHE A 516 35.48 -12.92 -12.39
N TRP A 517 36.22 -11.98 -13.00
CA TRP A 517 36.87 -10.87 -12.29
C TRP A 517 35.92 -9.75 -11.88
N LEU A 518 34.72 -9.68 -12.48
CA LEU A 518 33.68 -8.76 -12.06
C LEU A 518 32.87 -9.32 -10.87
N SER A 519 32.86 -10.64 -10.66
CA SER A 519 32.09 -11.29 -9.60
C SER A 519 32.72 -11.09 -8.22
N PRO A 520 32.06 -10.42 -7.27
CA PRO A 520 32.56 -10.31 -5.89
C PRO A 520 32.68 -11.67 -5.18
N LEU A 521 31.85 -12.63 -5.60
CA LEU A 521 31.82 -13.98 -5.05
C LEU A 521 33.05 -14.78 -5.46
N ALA A 522 33.62 -14.54 -6.64
CA ALA A 522 34.85 -15.19 -7.10
C ALA A 522 36.03 -14.86 -6.18
N TYR A 523 36.21 -13.60 -5.82
CA TYR A 523 37.24 -13.20 -4.85
C TYR A 523 37.03 -13.83 -3.48
N SER A 524 35.77 -13.95 -3.05
CA SER A 524 35.45 -14.59 -1.76
C SER A 524 35.77 -16.09 -1.77
N GLU A 525 35.45 -16.77 -2.86
CA GLU A 525 35.76 -18.19 -3.07
C GLU A 525 37.27 -18.42 -3.07
N ILE A 526 38.03 -17.61 -3.82
CA ILE A 526 39.51 -17.66 -3.82
C ILE A 526 40.05 -17.46 -2.40
N GLY A 527 39.59 -16.42 -1.70
CA GLY A 527 40.08 -16.08 -0.36
C GLY A 527 39.83 -17.18 0.66
N ILE A 528 38.63 -17.76 0.66
CA ILE A 528 38.26 -18.84 1.59
C ILE A 528 38.94 -20.17 1.22
N ALA A 529 39.03 -20.51 -0.07
CA ALA A 529 39.69 -21.74 -0.52
C ALA A 529 41.19 -21.72 -0.22
N VAL A 530 41.88 -20.61 -0.51
CA VAL A 530 43.31 -20.43 -0.18
C VAL A 530 43.53 -20.47 1.33
N ASN A 531 42.62 -19.88 2.13
CA ASN A 531 42.71 -19.90 3.59
C ASN A 531 42.53 -21.30 4.20
N GLU A 532 41.76 -22.22 3.61
CA GLU A 532 41.63 -23.59 4.13
C GLU A 532 42.68 -24.53 3.53
N PHE A 533 42.82 -24.58 2.20
CA PHE A 533 43.61 -25.62 1.51
C PHE A 533 45.12 -25.39 1.49
N LEU A 534 45.61 -24.19 1.85
CA LEU A 534 47.04 -23.96 2.15
C LEU A 534 47.40 -24.25 3.61
N ALA A 535 46.52 -24.88 4.39
CA ALA A 535 46.81 -25.27 5.77
C ALA A 535 47.79 -26.46 5.85
N PRO A 536 48.63 -26.55 6.89
CA PRO A 536 49.58 -27.64 7.06
C PRO A 536 48.96 -29.04 6.93
N ARG A 537 47.71 -29.21 7.37
CA ARG A 537 46.95 -30.49 7.25
C ARG A 537 46.73 -30.97 5.81
N TRP A 538 46.73 -30.06 4.83
CA TRP A 538 46.49 -30.34 3.41
C TRP A 538 47.80 -30.46 2.62
N GLN A 539 48.95 -30.27 3.27
CA GLN A 539 50.29 -30.35 2.67
C GLN A 539 50.85 -31.78 2.62
N GLN A 540 50.03 -32.81 2.86
CA GLN A 540 50.43 -34.20 2.67
C GLN A 540 50.74 -34.44 1.18
N VAL A 541 51.96 -34.90 0.90
CA VAL A 541 52.44 -35.16 -0.46
C VAL A 541 51.78 -36.43 -0.98
N SER A 542 51.08 -36.34 -2.10
CA SER A 542 50.48 -37.48 -2.77
C SER A 542 51.46 -38.13 -3.76
N SER A 543 51.05 -39.21 -4.42
CA SER A 543 51.86 -39.96 -5.39
C SER A 543 52.36 -39.15 -6.60
N SER A 544 51.88 -37.92 -6.82
CA SER A 544 52.27 -37.07 -7.97
C SER A 544 53.23 -35.91 -7.61
N ASN A 545 53.96 -35.98 -6.49
CA ASN A 545 54.85 -34.91 -5.98
C ASN A 545 54.15 -33.55 -5.69
N ALA A 546 52.81 -33.49 -5.72
CA ALA A 546 52.01 -32.31 -5.37
C ALA A 546 51.26 -32.53 -4.05
N THR A 547 51.03 -31.45 -3.30
CA THR A 547 50.22 -31.53 -2.06
C THR A 547 48.75 -31.76 -2.37
N LEU A 548 48.05 -32.48 -1.50
CA LEU A 548 46.62 -32.81 -1.70
C LEU A 548 45.75 -31.55 -1.82
N GLY A 549 46.08 -30.48 -1.08
CA GLY A 549 45.43 -29.18 -1.21
C GLY A 549 45.69 -28.50 -2.56
N GLN A 550 46.94 -28.51 -3.04
CA GLN A 550 47.29 -27.92 -4.32
C GLN A 550 46.65 -28.66 -5.50
N GLN A 551 46.58 -29.99 -5.46
CA GLN A 551 45.88 -30.79 -6.47
C GLN A 551 44.40 -30.42 -6.57
N LEU A 552 43.72 -30.20 -5.44
CA LEU A 552 42.32 -29.77 -5.44
C LEU A 552 42.16 -28.37 -6.05
N LEU A 553 43.01 -27.43 -5.65
CA LEU A 553 42.97 -26.04 -6.14
C LEU A 553 43.25 -25.98 -7.64
N GLU A 554 44.20 -26.75 -8.16
CA GLU A 554 44.48 -26.87 -9.60
C GLU A 554 43.28 -27.46 -10.36
N LYS A 555 42.72 -28.56 -9.85
CA LYS A 555 41.54 -29.22 -10.46
C LYS A 555 40.31 -28.32 -10.49
N ARG A 556 40.13 -27.45 -9.49
CA ARG A 556 39.02 -26.49 -9.41
C ARG A 556 39.32 -25.14 -10.08
N GLY A 557 40.52 -24.93 -10.62
CA GLY A 557 40.92 -23.65 -11.23
C GLY A 557 41.06 -22.50 -10.22
N LEU A 558 41.40 -22.81 -8.97
CA LEU A 558 41.55 -21.89 -7.84
C LEU A 558 42.98 -21.86 -7.28
N ASN A 559 43.97 -22.31 -8.06
CA ASN A 559 45.38 -22.31 -7.64
C ASN A 559 45.98 -20.89 -7.67
N PHE A 560 45.78 -20.14 -6.60
CA PHE A 560 46.31 -18.80 -6.40
C PHE A 560 47.28 -18.76 -5.20
N SER A 561 48.20 -17.81 -5.22
CA SER A 561 49.16 -17.63 -4.11
C SER A 561 48.46 -17.13 -2.84
N GLY A 562 49.08 -17.38 -1.67
CA GLY A 562 48.54 -16.93 -0.38
C GLY A 562 48.26 -15.42 -0.28
N TYR A 563 48.94 -14.60 -1.10
CA TYR A 563 48.73 -13.15 -1.17
C TYR A 563 47.33 -12.78 -1.69
N TYR A 564 46.69 -13.63 -2.49
CA TYR A 564 45.35 -13.38 -3.04
C TYR A 564 44.28 -13.26 -1.95
N TYR A 565 44.50 -13.76 -0.74
CA TYR A 565 43.61 -13.51 0.39
C TYR A 565 43.41 -12.00 0.65
N TRP A 566 44.49 -11.22 0.65
CA TRP A 566 44.43 -9.77 0.89
C TRP A 566 43.87 -9.00 -0.31
N ILE A 567 44.11 -9.49 -1.53
CA ILE A 567 43.48 -8.96 -2.74
C ILE A 567 41.96 -9.14 -2.64
N SER A 568 41.49 -10.30 -2.21
CA SER A 568 40.06 -10.57 -2.04
C SER A 568 39.42 -9.64 -1.00
N VAL A 569 40.10 -9.40 0.13
CA VAL A 569 39.67 -8.43 1.14
C VAL A 569 39.54 -7.03 0.54
N ALA A 570 40.57 -6.56 -0.17
CA ALA A 570 40.58 -5.24 -0.79
C ALA A 570 39.47 -5.09 -1.84
N ALA A 571 39.27 -6.12 -2.67
CA ALA A 571 38.22 -6.14 -3.69
C ALA A 571 36.82 -6.05 -3.08
N LEU A 572 36.53 -6.82 -2.02
CA LEU A 572 35.23 -6.79 -1.34
C LEU A 572 34.93 -5.43 -0.69
N ILE A 573 35.93 -4.79 -0.07
CA ILE A 573 35.81 -3.43 0.46
C ILE A 573 35.55 -2.43 -0.68
N GLY A 574 36.26 -2.57 -1.80
CA GLY A 574 36.05 -1.76 -3.00
C GLY A 574 34.61 -1.85 -3.53
N PHE A 575 34.08 -3.06 -3.71
CA PHE A 575 32.69 -3.27 -4.11
C PHE A 575 31.69 -2.68 -3.11
N TRP A 576 31.93 -2.87 -1.82
CA TRP A 576 31.08 -2.30 -0.77
C TRP A 576 31.01 -0.76 -0.86
N ILE A 577 32.14 -0.08 -1.06
CA ILE A 577 32.19 1.37 -1.23
C ILE A 577 31.46 1.79 -2.51
N ILE A 578 31.75 1.14 -3.65
CA ILE A 578 31.15 1.45 -4.95
C ILE A 578 29.62 1.37 -4.90
N PHE A 579 29.06 0.30 -4.34
CA PHE A 579 27.61 0.15 -4.26
C PHE A 579 26.95 1.15 -3.32
N ASN A 580 27.59 1.55 -2.21
CA ASN A 580 27.04 2.59 -1.33
C ASN A 580 27.12 4.00 -1.96
N ILE A 581 28.17 4.29 -2.73
CA ILE A 581 28.26 5.54 -3.53
C ILE A 581 27.18 5.53 -4.61
N GLY A 582 27.05 4.43 -5.35
CA GLY A 582 26.01 4.24 -6.36
C GLY A 582 24.60 4.40 -5.78
N PHE A 583 24.35 3.84 -4.60
CA PHE A 583 23.09 3.98 -3.87
C PHE A 583 22.78 5.45 -3.55
N THR A 584 23.79 6.18 -3.07
CA THR A 584 23.66 7.62 -2.77
C THR A 584 23.37 8.44 -4.03
N PHE A 585 24.08 8.15 -5.13
CA PHE A 585 23.91 8.84 -6.41
C PHE A 585 22.53 8.56 -7.03
N ALA A 586 22.09 7.30 -7.03
CA ALA A 586 20.76 6.90 -7.51
C ALA A 586 19.65 7.62 -6.75
N LEU A 587 19.74 7.70 -5.42
CA LEU A 587 18.80 8.45 -4.59
C LEU A 587 18.88 9.98 -4.78
N SER A 588 19.99 10.49 -5.28
CA SER A 588 20.17 11.93 -5.52
C SER A 588 19.61 12.36 -6.87
N LEU A 589 19.83 11.55 -7.92
CA LEU A 589 19.46 11.90 -9.30
C LEU A 589 18.09 11.40 -9.73
N LEU A 590 17.65 10.23 -9.27
CA LEU A 590 16.41 9.64 -9.75
C LEU A 590 15.21 10.36 -9.13
N LYS A 591 14.23 10.68 -9.97
CA LYS A 591 12.94 11.25 -9.55
C LYS A 591 12.01 10.15 -9.00
N PRO A 592 10.99 10.48 -8.19
CA PRO A 592 9.98 9.50 -7.80
C PRO A 592 9.32 8.87 -9.04
N PRO A 593 8.96 7.57 -9.01
CA PRO A 593 8.19 6.94 -10.09
C PRO A 593 6.87 7.70 -10.28
N GLY A 594 6.53 8.04 -11.54
CA GLY A 594 5.45 8.97 -11.86
C GLY A 594 4.09 8.57 -11.27
N SER A 595 3.43 9.51 -10.60
CA SER A 595 2.03 9.41 -10.19
C SER A 595 1.12 9.46 -11.42
N SER A 596 0.06 8.66 -11.46
CA SER A 596 -0.85 8.63 -12.61
C SER A 596 -1.50 10.00 -12.82
N ARG A 597 -1.69 10.37 -14.09
CA ARG A 597 -2.48 11.52 -14.52
C ARG A 597 -3.95 11.29 -14.14
N ALA A 598 -4.67 12.34 -13.75
CA ALA A 598 -6.12 12.28 -13.67
C ALA A 598 -6.66 11.81 -15.03
N ILE A 599 -7.44 10.72 -15.04
CA ILE A 599 -8.02 10.19 -16.27
C ILE A 599 -9.16 11.14 -16.67
N ILE A 600 -8.93 11.94 -17.71
CA ILE A 600 -9.97 12.75 -18.34
C ILE A 600 -10.80 11.80 -19.21
N SER A 601 -12.13 11.92 -19.18
CA SER A 601 -13.01 11.11 -20.04
C SER A 601 -12.64 11.31 -21.52
N HIS A 602 -12.79 10.27 -22.33
CA HIS A 602 -12.41 10.34 -23.75
C HIS A 602 -13.17 11.46 -24.48
N GLU A 603 -14.44 11.68 -24.14
CA GLU A 603 -15.27 12.76 -24.67
C GLU A 603 -14.75 14.15 -24.29
N ARG A 604 -14.37 14.36 -23.02
CA ARG A 604 -13.81 15.64 -22.56
C ARG A 604 -12.41 15.86 -23.12
N PHE A 605 -11.62 14.81 -23.30
CA PHE A 605 -10.32 14.89 -23.98
C PHE A 605 -10.49 15.24 -25.47
N SER A 606 -11.45 14.64 -26.18
CA SER A 606 -11.74 15.00 -27.57
C SER A 606 -12.28 16.42 -27.71
N TYR A 607 -13.11 16.87 -26.77
CA TYR A 607 -13.59 18.25 -26.72
C TYR A 607 -12.45 19.26 -26.49
N LEU A 608 -11.57 19.00 -25.51
CA LEU A 608 -10.42 19.86 -25.22
C LEU A 608 -9.44 19.92 -26.41
N LYS A 609 -9.20 18.77 -27.05
CA LYS A 609 -8.32 18.69 -28.24
C LYS A 609 -8.92 19.43 -29.44
N ALA A 610 -10.23 19.27 -29.68
CA ALA A 610 -10.92 20.04 -30.71
C ALA A 610 -10.87 21.56 -30.44
N LYS A 611 -10.99 21.96 -29.17
CA LYS A 611 -10.90 23.37 -28.75
C LYS A 611 -9.48 23.95 -28.89
N GLU A 612 -8.43 23.16 -28.63
CA GLU A 612 -7.04 23.53 -28.91
C GLU A 612 -6.81 23.72 -30.42
N ASP A 613 -7.28 22.78 -31.25
CA ASP A 613 -7.17 22.85 -32.72
C ASP A 613 -7.93 24.08 -33.30
N LEU A 614 -9.04 24.48 -32.66
CA LEU A 614 -9.81 25.70 -32.98
C LEU A 614 -9.15 27.00 -32.51
N SER A 615 -8.32 26.95 -31.46
CA SER A 615 -7.66 28.14 -30.90
C SER A 615 -6.37 28.55 -31.64
N ASP A 616 -5.77 27.63 -32.40
CA ASP A 616 -4.61 27.91 -33.27
C ASP A 616 -5.01 28.47 -34.66
N THR A 617 -6.32 28.56 -34.94
CA THR A 617 -6.87 29.16 -36.17
C THR A 617 -7.71 30.39 -35.84
N THR A 618 -7.07 31.47 -35.42
CA THR A 618 -7.69 32.81 -35.46
C THR A 618 -7.56 33.40 -36.86
N GLU A 619 -8.58 33.19 -37.70
CA GLU A 619 -9.07 34.23 -38.59
C GLU A 619 -10.60 34.27 -38.50
N GLU A 620 -11.11 35.49 -38.36
CA GLU A 620 -12.53 35.84 -38.32
C GLU A 620 -13.27 35.24 -39.53
N ASN A 621 -14.39 34.54 -39.32
CA ASN A 621 -15.64 34.75 -40.05
C ASN A 621 -16.75 33.76 -39.66
N GLU A 622 -17.96 34.33 -39.52
CA GLU A 622 -19.32 33.78 -39.61
C GLU A 622 -19.74 32.60 -38.71
N LEU A 623 -20.70 32.89 -37.82
CA LEU A 623 -21.51 31.90 -37.10
C LEU A 623 -22.22 30.94 -38.08
N PRO A 624 -22.11 29.62 -37.91
CA PRO A 624 -23.06 28.68 -38.49
C PRO A 624 -24.30 28.54 -37.59
N ASN A 625 -25.47 28.55 -38.22
CA ASN A 625 -26.80 28.42 -37.63
C ASN A 625 -26.92 27.30 -36.57
N ALA A 626 -27.40 27.71 -35.40
CA ALA A 626 -27.79 26.87 -34.29
C ALA A 626 -29.17 26.22 -34.55
N ASP A 627 -29.26 25.30 -35.51
CA ASP A 627 -30.46 24.48 -35.73
C ASP A 627 -30.05 23.01 -35.89
N SER A 628 -29.67 22.36 -34.78
CA SER A 628 -29.73 20.89 -34.61
C SER A 628 -29.19 20.43 -33.24
N LEU A 629 -29.69 20.99 -32.14
CA LEU A 629 -29.54 20.36 -30.83
C LEU A 629 -30.93 20.11 -30.27
N LYS A 630 -31.44 18.91 -30.52
CA LYS A 630 -32.63 18.39 -29.84
C LYS A 630 -32.41 18.51 -28.34
N ALA A 631 -33.31 19.20 -27.65
CA ALA A 631 -33.39 19.21 -26.20
C ALA A 631 -33.34 17.77 -25.65
N PRO A 632 -32.59 17.49 -24.57
CA PRO A 632 -32.61 16.19 -23.95
C PRO A 632 -34.02 15.94 -23.41
N ALA A 633 -34.65 14.89 -23.93
CA ALA A 633 -35.96 14.44 -23.49
C ALA A 633 -35.95 14.21 -21.97
N GLU A 634 -37.00 14.67 -21.29
CA GLU A 634 -37.27 14.38 -19.88
C GLU A 634 -37.06 12.88 -19.61
N THR A 635 -36.04 12.58 -18.81
CA THR A 635 -35.65 11.20 -18.50
C THR A 635 -36.70 10.63 -17.55
N LYS A 636 -37.70 9.94 -18.10
CA LYS A 636 -38.59 9.09 -17.30
C LYS A 636 -37.74 8.14 -16.47
N VAL A 637 -37.77 8.31 -15.15
CA VAL A 637 -37.14 7.40 -14.18
C VAL A 637 -37.78 6.02 -14.36
N LYS A 638 -37.13 5.14 -15.12
CA LYS A 638 -37.49 3.72 -15.15
C LYS A 638 -37.22 3.15 -13.76
N GLY A 639 -38.21 2.48 -13.18
CA GLY A 639 -38.04 1.74 -11.93
C GLY A 639 -37.21 0.48 -12.18
N MET A 640 -36.49 0.03 -11.13
CA MET A 640 -35.59 -1.13 -11.22
C MET A 640 -36.26 -2.38 -11.78
N VAL A 641 -35.63 -3.00 -12.78
CA VAL A 641 -36.16 -4.15 -13.52
C VAL A 641 -36.38 -5.38 -12.62
N LEU A 642 -35.56 -5.55 -11.57
CA LEU A 642 -35.63 -6.70 -10.68
C LEU A 642 -36.52 -6.44 -9.46
N PRO A 643 -37.53 -7.28 -9.19
CA PRO A 643 -38.36 -7.15 -8.00
C PRO A 643 -37.52 -7.44 -6.74
N PHE A 644 -37.80 -6.73 -5.66
CA PHE A 644 -37.25 -7.01 -4.34
C PHE A 644 -38.33 -6.84 -3.27
N LYS A 645 -38.17 -7.50 -2.11
CA LYS A 645 -39.09 -7.36 -0.98
C LYS A 645 -38.56 -6.30 -0.01
N PRO A 646 -39.30 -5.21 0.26
CA PRO A 646 -38.94 -4.26 1.31
C PRO A 646 -38.94 -4.94 2.69
N ILE A 647 -37.85 -4.81 3.45
CA ILE A 647 -37.66 -5.49 4.75
C ILE A 647 -37.20 -4.46 5.78
N SER A 648 -37.80 -4.46 6.96
CA SER A 648 -37.37 -3.65 8.09
C SER A 648 -36.44 -4.40 9.04
N ILE A 649 -35.67 -3.65 9.82
CA ILE A 649 -34.88 -4.16 10.95
C ILE A 649 -35.43 -3.58 12.23
N SER A 650 -35.65 -4.40 13.26
CA SER A 650 -35.92 -3.94 14.62
C SER A 650 -34.91 -4.52 15.58
N PHE A 651 -34.53 -3.74 16.59
CA PHE A 651 -33.61 -4.15 17.63
C PHE A 651 -34.08 -3.62 18.98
N GLU A 652 -34.04 -4.48 20.00
CA GLU A 652 -34.51 -4.16 21.36
C GLU A 652 -33.43 -4.53 22.38
N ASP A 653 -33.09 -3.55 23.21
CA ASP A 653 -32.15 -3.61 24.32
C ASP A 653 -30.79 -4.23 23.95
N VAL A 654 -30.26 -3.85 22.78
CA VAL A 654 -28.99 -4.37 22.28
C VAL A 654 -27.83 -3.83 23.09
N GLN A 655 -27.00 -4.74 23.58
CA GLN A 655 -25.77 -4.47 24.33
C GLN A 655 -24.58 -5.20 23.69
N TYR A 656 -23.39 -4.60 23.80
CA TYR A 656 -22.18 -5.19 23.26
C TYR A 656 -20.99 -5.03 24.21
N PHE A 657 -20.31 -6.13 24.47
CA PHE A 657 -19.18 -6.23 25.39
C PHE A 657 -17.92 -6.76 24.70
N VAL A 658 -16.77 -6.21 25.06
CA VAL A 658 -15.44 -6.68 24.61
C VAL A 658 -14.56 -7.02 25.81
N ASP A 659 -13.64 -7.97 25.64
CA ASP A 659 -12.68 -8.29 26.70
C ASP A 659 -11.67 -7.14 26.89
N THR A 660 -11.44 -6.75 28.15
CA THR A 660 -10.55 -5.61 28.47
C THR A 660 -9.09 -5.97 28.13
N PRO A 661 -8.40 -5.18 27.28
CA PRO A 661 -6.99 -5.43 26.95
C PRO A 661 -6.11 -5.41 28.21
N LYS A 662 -5.13 -6.32 28.29
CA LYS A 662 -4.26 -6.48 29.49
C LYS A 662 -3.66 -5.16 29.99
N LYS A 663 -3.17 -4.30 29.09
CA LYS A 663 -2.60 -2.99 29.43
C LYS A 663 -3.61 -2.01 30.07
N LEU A 664 -4.86 -2.01 29.60
CA LEU A 664 -5.93 -1.15 30.14
C LEU A 664 -6.46 -1.67 31.49
N ARG A 665 -6.36 -2.98 31.70
CA ARG A 665 -6.73 -3.65 32.95
C ARG A 665 -5.85 -3.26 34.12
N GLU A 666 -4.59 -2.96 33.85
CA GLU A 666 -3.58 -2.57 34.85
C GLU A 666 -3.63 -1.07 35.18
N GLN A 667 -4.14 -0.22 34.28
CA GLN A 667 -4.07 1.24 34.41
C GLN A 667 -5.40 1.94 34.73
N VAL A 668 -6.56 1.44 34.27
CA VAL A 668 -7.81 2.24 34.28
C VAL A 668 -9.06 1.46 34.69
N CYS A 669 -9.21 0.18 34.30
CA CYS A 669 -10.48 -0.54 34.52
C CYS A 669 -10.27 -1.98 35.01
N PRO A 670 -10.63 -2.31 36.27
CA PRO A 670 -10.47 -3.67 36.82
C PRO A 670 -11.49 -4.68 36.25
N GLN A 671 -12.53 -4.21 35.55
CA GLN A 671 -13.56 -5.08 34.97
C GLN A 671 -13.00 -5.96 33.85
N LYS A 672 -13.49 -7.21 33.78
CA LYS A 672 -13.05 -8.22 32.78
C LYS A 672 -13.62 -7.95 31.38
N ARG A 673 -14.76 -7.27 31.30
CA ARG A 673 -15.45 -6.90 30.07
C ARG A 673 -15.70 -5.39 30.07
N LEU A 674 -15.40 -4.74 28.95
CA LEU A 674 -15.74 -3.35 28.69
C LEU A 674 -17.04 -3.31 27.87
N GLN A 675 -18.05 -2.62 28.39
CA GLN A 675 -19.30 -2.38 27.67
C GLN A 675 -19.12 -1.21 26.69
N LEU A 676 -19.47 -1.42 25.43
CA LEU A 676 -19.36 -0.41 24.37
C LEU A 676 -20.73 0.09 23.87
N LEU A 677 -21.79 -0.70 24.02
CA LEU A 677 -23.18 -0.35 23.69
C LEU A 677 -24.08 -0.71 24.87
N GLN A 678 -25.05 0.16 25.17
CA GLN A 678 -25.96 0.02 26.31
C GLN A 678 -27.41 0.30 25.91
N ASP A 679 -28.27 -0.70 26.09
CA ASP A 679 -29.74 -0.66 25.94
C ASP A 679 -30.22 0.03 24.65
N ILE A 680 -29.63 -0.34 23.51
CA ILE A 680 -29.96 0.29 22.23
C ILE A 680 -31.25 -0.34 21.66
N THR A 681 -32.32 0.46 21.57
CA THR A 681 -33.65 0.08 21.05
C THR A 681 -34.10 1.00 19.90
N GLY A 682 -34.42 0.43 18.73
CA GLY A 682 -34.82 1.20 17.55
C GLY A 682 -35.21 0.32 16.36
N ALA A 683 -35.61 0.96 15.26
CA ALA A 683 -35.99 0.26 14.03
C ALA A 683 -35.57 1.04 12.78
N PHE A 684 -35.26 0.33 11.71
CA PHE A 684 -35.01 0.86 10.37
C PHE A 684 -36.11 0.39 9.41
N ARG A 685 -36.79 1.34 8.78
CA ARG A 685 -38.01 1.07 7.99
C ARG A 685 -37.72 1.18 6.48
N PRO A 686 -38.52 0.53 5.61
CA PRO A 686 -38.29 0.62 4.17
C PRO A 686 -38.71 1.98 3.58
N GLY A 687 -37.93 2.50 2.64
CA GLY A 687 -38.16 3.79 2.00
C GLY A 687 -37.82 5.00 2.88
N ILE A 688 -37.05 4.78 3.94
CA ILE A 688 -36.55 5.82 4.84
C ILE A 688 -35.02 5.81 4.81
N LEU A 689 -34.43 6.98 4.64
CA LEU A 689 -32.99 7.21 4.78
C LEU A 689 -32.68 7.60 6.22
N THR A 690 -32.09 6.69 6.99
CA THR A 690 -31.75 6.93 8.40
C THR A 690 -30.26 7.30 8.55
N ALA A 691 -29.99 8.45 9.18
CA ALA A 691 -28.65 8.85 9.60
C ALA A 691 -28.34 8.34 11.02
N LEU A 692 -27.14 7.78 11.20
CA LEU A 692 -26.57 7.43 12.50
C LEU A 692 -25.43 8.41 12.81
N MET A 693 -25.66 9.33 13.75
CA MET A 693 -24.72 10.38 14.11
C MET A 693 -24.36 10.35 15.60
N GLY A 694 -23.34 11.12 15.95
CA GLY A 694 -22.79 11.19 17.30
C GLY A 694 -21.31 11.52 17.27
N VAL A 695 -20.76 11.92 18.40
CA VAL A 695 -19.32 12.26 18.51
C VAL A 695 -18.42 11.05 18.23
N SER A 696 -17.16 11.28 17.88
CA SER A 696 -16.16 10.21 17.71
C SER A 696 -16.02 9.40 19.01
N GLY A 697 -16.06 8.07 18.88
CA GLY A 697 -16.07 7.16 20.03
C GLY A 697 -17.44 6.87 20.65
N ALA A 698 -18.55 7.41 20.11
CA ALA A 698 -19.90 7.13 20.61
C ALA A 698 -20.43 5.70 20.35
N GLY A 699 -19.72 4.88 19.56
CA GLY A 699 -20.14 3.51 19.25
C GLY A 699 -20.93 3.33 17.94
N LYS A 700 -21.03 4.36 17.08
CA LYS A 700 -21.76 4.33 15.80
C LYS A 700 -21.40 3.12 14.90
N THR A 701 -20.13 3.01 14.51
CA THR A 701 -19.63 1.89 13.71
C THR A 701 -19.75 0.56 14.45
N THR A 702 -19.67 0.57 15.78
CA THR A 702 -19.86 -0.65 16.59
C THR A 702 -21.31 -1.13 16.50
N LEU A 703 -22.29 -0.22 16.62
CA LEU A 703 -23.71 -0.53 16.44
C LEU A 703 -23.98 -1.03 15.02
N MET A 704 -23.45 -0.33 14.01
CA MET A 704 -23.62 -0.74 12.62
C MET A 704 -23.00 -2.12 12.33
N ASP A 705 -21.81 -2.42 12.86
CA ASP A 705 -21.16 -3.73 12.74
C ASP A 705 -21.94 -4.85 13.45
N VAL A 706 -22.52 -4.57 14.62
CA VAL A 706 -23.35 -5.53 15.37
C VAL A 706 -24.64 -5.83 14.60
N LEU A 707 -25.34 -4.79 14.12
CA LEU A 707 -26.57 -4.92 13.37
C LEU A 707 -26.35 -5.60 12.01
N SER A 708 -25.25 -5.30 11.32
CA SER A 708 -24.86 -5.97 10.07
C SER A 708 -24.24 -7.36 10.28
N GLY A 709 -23.90 -7.73 11.52
CA GLY A 709 -23.36 -9.06 11.87
C GLY A 709 -21.91 -9.26 11.44
N ARG A 710 -21.13 -8.17 11.40
CA ARG A 710 -19.72 -8.17 11.01
C ARG A 710 -18.75 -8.29 12.18
N LYS A 711 -19.20 -8.13 13.43
CA LYS A 711 -18.38 -8.40 14.62
C LYS A 711 -18.08 -9.89 14.74
N THR A 712 -16.80 -10.23 14.68
CA THR A 712 -16.29 -11.62 14.79
C THR A 712 -15.88 -12.00 16.22
N GLY A 713 -15.86 -11.04 17.14
CA GLY A 713 -15.57 -11.23 18.57
C GLY A 713 -16.46 -10.34 19.44
N GLY A 714 -16.33 -10.48 20.76
CA GLY A 714 -17.20 -9.82 21.74
C GLY A 714 -18.50 -10.60 22.02
N TYR A 715 -19.28 -10.10 22.96
CA TYR A 715 -20.56 -10.68 23.37
C TYR A 715 -21.68 -9.71 23.02
N ILE A 716 -22.69 -10.19 22.29
CA ILE A 716 -23.89 -9.43 21.91
C ILE A 716 -25.05 -9.95 22.77
N GLU A 717 -25.72 -9.05 23.46
CA GLU A 717 -26.96 -9.31 24.22
C GLU A 717 -28.09 -8.43 23.66
N GLY A 718 -29.35 -8.81 23.91
CA GLY A 718 -30.54 -8.17 23.33
C GLY A 718 -31.10 -8.90 22.10
N GLU A 719 -32.18 -8.39 21.53
CA GLU A 719 -32.86 -8.99 20.38
C GLU A 719 -32.67 -8.19 19.10
N ILE A 720 -32.33 -8.87 17.99
CA ILE A 720 -32.26 -8.29 16.64
C ILE A 720 -33.17 -9.10 15.72
N ARG A 721 -34.14 -8.44 15.09
CA ARG A 721 -35.13 -9.05 14.20
C ARG A 721 -35.10 -8.41 12.80
N ILE A 722 -35.26 -9.23 11.77
CA ILE A 722 -35.27 -8.88 10.34
C ILE A 722 -36.62 -9.28 9.76
N GLY A 723 -37.43 -8.30 9.35
CA GLY A 723 -38.76 -8.53 8.78
C GLY A 723 -39.55 -9.56 9.60
N TRP A 724 -39.78 -9.26 10.89
CA TRP A 724 -40.50 -10.07 11.89
C TRP A 724 -39.74 -11.25 12.53
N TYR A 725 -38.69 -11.75 11.87
CA TYR A 725 -38.00 -12.98 12.31
C TYR A 725 -36.69 -12.69 13.04
N PRO A 726 -36.26 -13.53 14.00
CA PRO A 726 -34.92 -13.43 14.58
C PRO A 726 -33.84 -13.45 13.52
N LYS A 727 -32.81 -12.60 13.68
CA LYS A 727 -31.70 -12.51 12.74
C LYS A 727 -30.93 -13.82 12.64
N VAL A 728 -30.87 -14.40 11.45
CA VAL A 728 -29.99 -15.52 11.09
C VAL A 728 -28.93 -15.02 10.13
N GLN A 729 -27.66 -15.07 10.55
CA GLN A 729 -26.56 -14.39 9.85
C GLN A 729 -26.39 -14.84 8.39
N GLU A 730 -26.51 -16.15 8.12
CA GLU A 730 -26.30 -16.72 6.78
C GLU A 730 -27.36 -16.25 5.77
N THR A 731 -28.61 -16.15 6.20
CA THR A 731 -29.73 -15.67 5.37
C THR A 731 -29.66 -14.16 5.21
N TYR A 732 -29.30 -13.46 6.29
CA TYR A 732 -29.25 -12.01 6.35
C TYR A 732 -28.25 -11.41 5.35
N ALA A 733 -27.07 -12.01 5.22
CA ALA A 733 -26.03 -11.53 4.29
C ALA A 733 -26.46 -11.51 2.82
N ARG A 734 -27.45 -12.34 2.41
CA ARG A 734 -27.99 -12.35 1.04
C ARG A 734 -28.91 -11.17 0.73
N ILE A 735 -29.53 -10.57 1.75
CA ILE A 735 -30.50 -9.48 1.60
C ILE A 735 -29.95 -8.13 2.10
N SER A 736 -28.79 -8.13 2.74
CA SER A 736 -28.09 -6.95 3.22
C SER A 736 -26.86 -6.62 2.36
N ALA A 737 -26.66 -5.34 2.10
CA ALA A 737 -25.43 -4.78 1.54
C ALA A 737 -24.69 -3.95 2.59
N TYR A 738 -23.36 -3.93 2.53
CA TYR A 738 -22.54 -3.11 3.42
C TYR A 738 -21.44 -2.40 2.63
N CYS A 739 -21.54 -1.09 2.52
CA CYS A 739 -20.48 -0.25 1.97
C CYS A 739 -19.48 0.10 3.09
N GLU A 740 -18.25 -0.39 2.97
CA GLU A 740 -17.18 -0.08 3.93
C GLU A 740 -16.66 1.35 3.77
N GLN A 741 -16.09 1.90 4.86
CA GLN A 741 -15.43 3.21 4.83
C GLN A 741 -14.27 3.22 3.81
N THR A 742 -13.47 2.15 3.74
CA THR A 742 -12.35 2.01 2.80
C THR A 742 -12.80 1.31 1.51
N ASP A 743 -12.64 1.99 0.38
CA ASP A 743 -13.06 1.47 -0.93
C ASP A 743 -12.04 0.51 -1.55
N ILE A 744 -12.10 -0.77 -1.16
CA ILE A 744 -11.19 -1.83 -1.61
C ILE A 744 -11.75 -2.52 -2.85
N HIS A 745 -11.09 -2.34 -4.01
CA HIS A 745 -11.47 -2.96 -5.28
C HIS A 745 -10.26 -3.53 -6.02
N SER A 746 -10.49 -4.43 -6.99
CA SER A 746 -9.42 -4.95 -7.84
C SER A 746 -8.91 -3.87 -8.80
N PRO A 747 -7.59 -3.59 -8.83
CA PRO A 747 -7.07 -2.43 -9.56
C PRO A 747 -7.05 -2.61 -11.09
N MET A 748 -7.04 -3.86 -11.58
CA MET A 748 -6.83 -4.18 -13.00
C MET A 748 -8.13 -4.45 -13.78
N ILE A 749 -9.27 -4.12 -13.18
CA ILE A 749 -10.62 -4.38 -13.71
C ILE A 749 -11.30 -3.03 -13.95
N THR A 750 -12.22 -2.96 -14.91
CA THR A 750 -12.98 -1.73 -15.16
C THR A 750 -14.11 -1.53 -14.15
N VAL A 751 -14.70 -0.34 -14.15
CA VAL A 751 -15.88 -0.01 -13.33
C VAL A 751 -17.03 -0.97 -13.67
N GLU A 752 -17.37 -1.14 -14.96
CA GLU A 752 -18.45 -2.05 -15.40
C GLU A 752 -18.18 -3.50 -15.04
N GLU A 753 -16.97 -3.99 -15.30
CA GLU A 753 -16.59 -5.37 -15.00
C GLU A 753 -16.64 -5.69 -13.51
N SER A 754 -16.34 -4.71 -12.65
CA SER A 754 -16.43 -4.86 -11.19
C SER A 754 -17.88 -5.04 -10.75
N VAL A 755 -18.81 -4.27 -11.33
CA VAL A 755 -20.26 -4.40 -11.08
C VAL A 755 -20.80 -5.70 -11.66
N MET A 756 -20.38 -6.06 -12.88
CA MET A 756 -20.76 -7.32 -13.53
C MET A 756 -20.28 -8.55 -12.76
N TYR A 757 -19.07 -8.50 -12.19
CA TYR A 757 -18.54 -9.58 -11.35
C TYR A 757 -19.42 -9.80 -10.11
N SER A 758 -19.83 -8.71 -9.45
CA SER A 758 -20.71 -8.77 -8.29
C SER A 758 -22.11 -9.29 -8.65
N SER A 759 -22.66 -8.81 -9.77
CA SER A 759 -23.98 -9.24 -10.24
C SER A 759 -24.00 -10.72 -10.60
N TRP A 760 -22.93 -11.27 -11.19
CA TRP A 760 -22.85 -12.69 -11.49
C TRP A 760 -22.92 -13.55 -10.23
N LEU A 761 -22.21 -13.18 -9.16
CA LEU A 761 -22.07 -13.99 -7.97
C LEU A 761 -23.22 -13.83 -6.96
N ARG A 762 -23.82 -12.64 -6.88
CA ARG A 762 -24.80 -12.29 -5.84
C ARG A 762 -26.25 -12.33 -6.31
N LEU A 763 -26.51 -12.26 -7.61
CA LEU A 763 -27.88 -12.41 -8.11
C LEU A 763 -28.30 -13.90 -8.17
N PRO A 764 -29.60 -14.20 -7.96
CA PRO A 764 -30.14 -15.54 -8.12
C PRO A 764 -29.93 -16.17 -9.50
N THR A 765 -29.95 -17.50 -9.57
CA THR A 765 -29.76 -18.29 -10.80
C THR A 765 -30.88 -18.13 -11.82
N GLU A 766 -32.06 -17.73 -11.38
CA GLU A 766 -33.26 -17.57 -12.21
C GLU A 766 -33.16 -16.35 -13.14
N ILE A 767 -32.23 -15.43 -12.87
CA ILE A 767 -32.06 -14.20 -13.64
C ILE A 767 -31.18 -14.47 -14.88
N ASN A 768 -31.78 -14.26 -16.04
CA ASN A 768 -31.11 -14.45 -17.33
C ASN A 768 -29.95 -13.47 -17.53
N LYS A 769 -28.97 -13.85 -18.36
CA LYS A 769 -27.79 -13.00 -18.66
C LYS A 769 -28.18 -11.63 -19.23
N HIS A 770 -29.20 -11.56 -20.08
CA HIS A 770 -29.70 -10.29 -20.63
C HIS A 770 -30.27 -9.37 -19.55
N GLN A 771 -31.16 -9.90 -18.71
CA GLN A 771 -31.74 -9.16 -17.58
C GLN A 771 -30.65 -8.68 -16.61
N ARG A 772 -29.62 -9.49 -16.38
CA ARG A 772 -28.46 -9.12 -15.57
C ARG A 772 -27.69 -7.94 -16.17
N LEU A 773 -27.43 -7.95 -17.47
CA LEU A 773 -26.72 -6.85 -18.15
C LEU A 773 -27.54 -5.56 -18.16
N GLU A 774 -28.84 -5.66 -18.42
CA GLU A 774 -29.77 -4.54 -18.33
C GLU A 774 -29.80 -3.94 -16.91
N PHE A 775 -29.83 -4.79 -15.90
CA PHE A 775 -29.76 -4.37 -14.49
C PHE A 775 -28.42 -3.71 -14.14
N VAL A 776 -27.30 -4.22 -14.65
CA VAL A 776 -25.98 -3.59 -14.46
C VAL A 776 -25.95 -2.20 -15.10
N ALA A 777 -26.46 -2.06 -16.32
CA ALA A 777 -26.53 -0.77 -17.01
C ALA A 777 -27.42 0.23 -16.25
N GLU A 778 -28.57 -0.23 -15.73
CA GLU A 778 -29.47 0.58 -14.91
C GLU A 778 -28.80 1.04 -13.60
N VAL A 779 -28.06 0.15 -12.92
CA VAL A 779 -27.31 0.50 -11.71
C VAL A 779 -26.21 1.52 -12.01
N LEU A 780 -25.47 1.35 -13.11
CA LEU A 780 -24.44 2.32 -13.53
C LEU A 780 -25.05 3.69 -13.89
N GLN A 781 -26.23 3.70 -14.50
CA GLN A 781 -26.96 4.93 -14.79
C GLN A 781 -27.48 5.60 -13.51
N MET A 782 -28.08 4.83 -12.59
CA MET A 782 -28.59 5.33 -11.31
C MET A 782 -27.50 5.97 -10.44
N ILE A 783 -26.27 5.48 -10.56
CA ILE A 783 -25.10 5.95 -9.79
C ILE A 783 -24.25 6.97 -10.58
N GLU A 784 -24.68 7.34 -11.79
CA GLU A 784 -24.01 8.28 -12.69
C GLU A 784 -22.55 7.88 -13.06
N LEU A 785 -22.30 6.57 -13.26
CA LEU A 785 -20.98 6.02 -13.63
C LEU A 785 -20.85 5.64 -15.11
N ASP A 786 -21.86 5.88 -15.95
CA ASP A 786 -21.88 5.43 -17.34
C ASP A 786 -20.70 6.01 -18.17
N GLU A 787 -20.34 7.28 -17.94
CA GLU A 787 -19.23 7.96 -18.63
C GLU A 787 -17.86 7.30 -18.39
N ILE A 788 -17.68 6.62 -17.25
CA ILE A 788 -16.41 6.02 -16.84
C ILE A 788 -16.46 4.50 -16.72
N LYS A 789 -17.51 3.86 -17.26
CA LYS A 789 -17.73 2.41 -17.14
C LYS A 789 -16.55 1.57 -17.64
N ASN A 790 -15.82 2.08 -18.63
CA ASN A 790 -14.64 1.45 -19.24
C ASN A 790 -13.31 1.84 -18.57
N ALA A 791 -13.30 2.76 -17.60
CA ALA A 791 -12.09 3.18 -16.91
C ALA A 791 -11.59 2.09 -15.95
N LEU A 792 -10.27 1.90 -15.89
CA LEU A 792 -9.65 1.01 -14.91
C LEU A 792 -9.77 1.60 -13.50
N VAL A 793 -10.15 0.75 -12.55
CA VAL A 793 -10.31 1.14 -11.16
C VAL A 793 -8.98 1.61 -10.55
N GLY A 794 -7.87 0.93 -10.83
CA GLY A 794 -6.52 1.30 -10.38
C GLY A 794 -6.29 1.20 -8.87
N ILE A 795 -5.05 1.48 -8.46
CA ILE A 795 -4.59 1.36 -7.07
C ILE A 795 -4.90 2.66 -6.31
N PRO A 796 -5.57 2.62 -5.14
CA PRO A 796 -5.84 3.81 -4.34
C PRO A 796 -4.59 4.68 -4.15
N HIS A 797 -4.74 5.99 -4.32
CA HIS A 797 -3.67 6.99 -4.18
C HIS A 797 -2.48 6.87 -5.15
N ALA A 798 -2.54 5.96 -6.13
CA ALA A 798 -1.48 5.78 -7.12
C ALA A 798 -1.99 5.85 -8.56
N SER A 799 -3.13 5.21 -8.87
CA SER A 799 -3.70 5.17 -10.22
C SER A 799 -5.21 4.90 -10.30
N GLY A 800 -5.82 5.25 -11.43
CA GLY A 800 -7.19 4.87 -11.80
C GLY A 800 -8.23 5.96 -11.55
N ILE A 801 -9.42 5.54 -11.12
CA ILE A 801 -10.58 6.42 -10.86
C ILE A 801 -10.41 7.27 -9.59
N SER A 802 -11.08 8.41 -9.55
CA SER A 802 -11.06 9.34 -8.40
C SER A 802 -11.65 8.71 -7.12
N PRO A 803 -11.37 9.25 -5.92
CA PRO A 803 -11.95 8.75 -4.68
C PRO A 803 -13.49 8.75 -4.68
N GLU A 804 -14.11 9.81 -5.19
CA GLU A 804 -15.57 9.90 -5.36
C GLU A 804 -16.11 8.80 -6.28
N GLN A 805 -15.52 8.67 -7.48
CA GLN A 805 -15.91 7.63 -8.44
C GLN A 805 -15.75 6.23 -7.85
N ARG A 806 -14.71 6.04 -7.02
CA ARG A 806 -14.47 4.77 -6.31
C ARG A 806 -15.50 4.50 -5.22
N LYS A 807 -15.93 5.52 -4.47
CA LYS A 807 -17.02 5.41 -3.48
C LYS A 807 -18.34 5.05 -4.17
N ARG A 808 -18.66 5.72 -5.27
CA ARG A 808 -19.80 5.39 -6.13
C ARG A 808 -19.72 3.96 -6.68
N LEU A 809 -18.54 3.50 -7.09
CA LEU A 809 -18.34 2.10 -7.48
C LEU A 809 -18.56 1.12 -6.32
N THR A 810 -18.15 1.45 -5.09
CA THR A 810 -18.47 0.63 -3.91
C THR A 810 -19.98 0.49 -3.74
N ILE A 811 -20.72 1.60 -3.84
CA ILE A 811 -22.19 1.59 -3.77
C ILE A 811 -22.78 0.72 -4.91
N ALA A 812 -22.25 0.83 -6.14
CA ALA A 812 -22.72 0.07 -7.29
C ALA A 812 -22.52 -1.44 -7.13
N VAL A 813 -21.33 -1.85 -6.67
CA VAL A 813 -20.98 -3.26 -6.43
C VAL A 813 -21.88 -3.89 -5.38
N GLU A 814 -22.32 -3.13 -4.38
CA GLU A 814 -23.23 -3.61 -3.35
C GLU A 814 -24.70 -3.56 -3.83
N LEU A 815 -25.12 -2.51 -4.52
CA LEU A 815 -26.50 -2.32 -5.01
C LEU A 815 -26.89 -3.35 -6.08
N VAL A 816 -25.95 -3.79 -6.91
CA VAL A 816 -26.21 -4.78 -7.97
C VAL A 816 -26.55 -6.18 -7.42
N SER A 817 -26.38 -6.40 -6.11
CA SER A 817 -26.89 -7.62 -5.45
C SER A 817 -28.42 -7.59 -5.21
N ASN A 818 -29.09 -6.52 -5.63
CA ASN A 818 -30.50 -6.25 -5.37
C ASN A 818 -30.88 -6.37 -3.86
N PRO A 819 -30.12 -5.72 -2.95
CA PRO A 819 -30.35 -5.85 -1.50
C PRO A 819 -31.63 -5.14 -1.07
N SER A 820 -32.26 -5.63 0.00
CA SER A 820 -33.40 -4.94 0.64
C SER A 820 -32.93 -3.91 1.67
N ILE A 821 -31.79 -4.17 2.32
CA ILE A 821 -31.20 -3.34 3.36
C ILE A 821 -29.78 -2.96 2.94
N ILE A 822 -29.41 -1.69 3.08
CA ILE A 822 -28.09 -1.18 2.76
C ILE A 822 -27.52 -0.41 3.96
N PHE A 823 -26.38 -0.86 4.46
CA PHE A 823 -25.57 -0.12 5.42
C PHE A 823 -24.47 0.62 4.69
N MET A 824 -24.27 1.89 5.03
CA MET A 824 -23.20 2.70 4.47
C MET A 824 -22.38 3.33 5.58
N ASP A 825 -21.13 2.93 5.69
CA ASP A 825 -20.22 3.51 6.66
C ASP A 825 -19.55 4.75 6.06
N GLU A 826 -19.98 5.93 6.50
CA GLU A 826 -19.47 7.23 6.09
C GLU A 826 -19.43 7.44 4.56
N PRO A 827 -20.58 7.43 3.86
CA PRO A 827 -20.63 7.48 2.39
C PRO A 827 -20.09 8.79 1.80
N THR A 828 -20.09 9.88 2.57
CA THR A 828 -19.64 11.21 2.14
C THR A 828 -18.22 11.56 2.64
N SER A 829 -17.57 10.67 3.38
CA SER A 829 -16.26 10.95 3.98
C SER A 829 -15.15 10.98 2.93
N GLY A 830 -14.30 12.01 3.03
CA GLY A 830 -13.19 12.25 2.09
C GLY A 830 -13.61 12.76 0.71
N LEU A 831 -14.89 13.11 0.52
CA LEU A 831 -15.44 13.69 -0.70
C LEU A 831 -15.60 15.21 -0.57
N ASP A 832 -15.65 15.92 -1.69
CA ASP A 832 -16.01 17.34 -1.73
C ASP A 832 -17.52 17.58 -1.72
N ALA A 833 -17.94 18.85 -1.62
CA ALA A 833 -19.35 19.22 -1.54
C ALA A 833 -20.18 18.65 -2.68
N ARG A 834 -19.65 18.80 -3.89
CA ARG A 834 -20.31 18.37 -5.12
C ARG A 834 -20.37 16.84 -5.19
N ALA A 835 -19.24 16.18 -4.97
CA ALA A 835 -19.09 14.73 -4.89
C ALA A 835 -20.01 14.11 -3.84
N ALA A 836 -20.10 14.71 -2.66
CA ALA A 836 -20.98 14.30 -1.58
C ALA A 836 -22.46 14.52 -1.95
N ALA A 837 -22.81 15.66 -2.55
CA ALA A 837 -24.15 15.94 -3.05
C ALA A 837 -24.58 14.94 -4.15
N ILE A 838 -23.68 14.60 -5.08
CA ILE A 838 -23.91 13.56 -6.09
C ILE A 838 -24.16 12.21 -5.41
N VAL A 839 -23.32 11.81 -4.45
CA VAL A 839 -23.55 10.57 -3.68
C VAL A 839 -24.89 10.59 -2.96
N MET A 840 -25.26 11.70 -2.30
CA MET A 840 -26.54 11.84 -1.60
C MET A 840 -27.75 11.79 -2.54
N ARG A 841 -27.65 12.40 -3.72
CA ARG A 841 -28.66 12.30 -4.79
C ARG A 841 -28.84 10.85 -5.21
N VAL A 842 -27.75 10.12 -5.41
CA VAL A 842 -27.77 8.68 -5.69
C VAL A 842 -28.42 7.90 -4.54
N LEU A 843 -28.12 8.22 -3.27
CA LEU A 843 -28.76 7.58 -2.12
C LEU A 843 -30.27 7.81 -2.12
N LYS A 844 -30.73 9.02 -2.37
CA LYS A 844 -32.15 9.34 -2.47
C LYS A 844 -32.83 8.58 -3.61
N ASN A 845 -32.19 8.47 -4.77
CA ASN A 845 -32.69 7.64 -5.86
C ASN A 845 -32.86 6.17 -5.42
N ILE A 846 -31.92 5.62 -4.66
CA ILE A 846 -32.02 4.26 -4.12
C ILE A 846 -33.13 4.17 -3.06
N VAL A 847 -33.29 5.14 -2.16
CA VAL A 847 -34.35 5.13 -1.13
C VAL A 847 -35.74 5.19 -1.76
N ASN A 848 -35.90 5.96 -2.83
CA ASN A 848 -37.17 6.09 -3.56
C ASN A 848 -37.67 4.76 -4.13
N THR A 849 -36.77 3.78 -4.34
CA THR A 849 -37.15 2.41 -4.72
C THR A 849 -37.80 1.60 -3.58
N LYS A 850 -37.91 2.15 -2.36
CA LYS A 850 -38.40 1.52 -1.11
C LYS A 850 -37.42 0.59 -0.38
N ARG A 851 -36.11 0.79 -0.56
CA ARG A 851 -35.07 0.09 0.22
C ARG A 851 -34.88 0.72 1.61
N THR A 852 -34.40 -0.06 2.56
CA THR A 852 -33.97 0.45 3.88
C THR A 852 -32.51 0.84 3.81
N ILE A 853 -32.19 2.12 4.02
CA ILE A 853 -30.81 2.60 3.99
C ILE A 853 -30.45 3.24 5.32
N VAL A 854 -29.34 2.79 5.88
CA VAL A 854 -28.77 3.32 7.12
C VAL A 854 -27.35 3.76 6.83
N CYS A 855 -27.01 4.99 7.18
CA CYS A 855 -25.65 5.47 7.01
C CYS A 855 -25.09 6.10 8.27
N THR A 856 -23.81 5.89 8.56
CA THR A 856 -23.08 6.71 9.53
C THR A 856 -22.65 7.98 8.84
N ILE A 857 -22.84 9.13 9.46
CA ILE A 857 -22.33 10.40 8.94
C ILE A 857 -21.66 11.20 10.04
N HIS A 858 -20.56 11.83 9.65
CA HIS A 858 -19.79 12.73 10.49
C HIS A 858 -19.97 14.16 9.95
N GLN A 859 -20.73 14.98 10.68
CA GLN A 859 -20.96 16.42 10.42
C GLN A 859 -21.23 16.82 8.94
N PRO A 860 -22.44 16.54 8.41
CA PRO A 860 -22.82 16.92 7.05
C PRO A 860 -23.12 18.42 6.91
N SER A 861 -23.11 18.93 5.67
CA SER A 861 -23.68 20.25 5.35
C SER A 861 -25.20 20.27 5.57
N ILE A 862 -25.80 21.45 5.63
CA ILE A 862 -27.24 21.63 5.84
C ILE A 862 -28.04 20.86 4.78
N ASP A 863 -27.69 21.04 3.49
CA ASP A 863 -28.34 20.35 2.36
C ASP A 863 -28.28 18.82 2.49
N ILE A 864 -27.13 18.28 2.90
CA ILE A 864 -26.94 16.84 3.10
C ILE A 864 -27.70 16.35 4.33
N PHE A 865 -27.69 17.12 5.42
CA PHE A 865 -28.38 16.76 6.65
C PHE A 865 -29.89 16.71 6.47
N GLU A 866 -30.45 17.72 5.80
CA GLU A 866 -31.88 17.81 5.51
C GLU A 866 -32.33 16.80 4.44
N ALA A 867 -31.39 16.18 3.72
CA ALA A 867 -31.68 15.01 2.91
C ALA A 867 -31.97 13.76 3.77
N PHE A 868 -31.70 13.71 5.07
CA PHE A 868 -32.10 12.56 5.89
C PHE A 868 -33.57 12.60 6.29
N ASP A 869 -34.21 11.44 6.31
CA ASP A 869 -35.60 11.32 6.73
C ASP A 869 -35.68 11.11 8.26
N GLU A 870 -34.77 10.31 8.81
CA GLU A 870 -34.65 10.01 10.24
C GLU A 870 -33.21 10.14 10.74
N LEU A 871 -33.07 10.42 12.03
CA LEU A 871 -31.80 10.52 12.74
C LEU A 871 -31.82 9.62 13.99
N ILE A 872 -30.73 8.88 14.19
CA ILE A 872 -30.35 8.26 15.47
C ILE A 872 -29.08 8.95 15.95
N LEU A 873 -29.14 9.60 17.11
CA LEU A 873 -28.02 10.30 17.72
C LEU A 873 -27.51 9.53 18.93
N MET A 874 -26.21 9.24 18.94
CA MET A 874 -25.52 8.52 20.01
C MET A 874 -24.53 9.42 20.76
N LYS A 875 -24.43 9.26 22.08
CA LYS A 875 -23.41 9.91 22.91
C LYS A 875 -22.27 8.96 23.29
N ARG A 876 -21.17 9.50 23.84
CA ARG A 876 -20.08 8.68 24.40
C ARG A 876 -20.63 7.76 25.49
N GLY A 877 -20.14 6.51 25.50
CA GLY A 877 -20.69 5.45 26.36
C GLY A 877 -21.68 4.52 25.66
N GLY A 878 -21.98 4.76 24.37
CA GLY A 878 -22.79 3.83 23.58
C GLY A 878 -24.27 3.85 23.93
N GLN A 879 -24.80 5.04 24.23
CA GLN A 879 -26.21 5.30 24.57
C GLN A 879 -26.84 6.24 23.55
N MET A 880 -28.16 6.13 23.35
CA MET A 880 -28.93 7.02 22.48
C MET A 880 -29.44 8.25 23.23
N VAL A 881 -29.42 9.39 22.55
CA VAL A 881 -29.94 10.68 23.05
C VAL A 881 -31.09 11.22 22.20
N TYR A 882 -31.22 10.76 20.95
CA TYR A 882 -32.34 11.08 20.07
C TYR A 882 -32.54 9.95 19.04
N SER A 883 -33.79 9.63 18.71
CA SER A 883 -34.12 8.76 17.58
C SER A 883 -35.49 9.15 17.03
N GLY A 884 -35.54 9.74 15.84
CA GLY A 884 -36.78 10.24 15.26
C GLY A 884 -36.60 10.95 13.92
N GLU A 885 -37.71 11.42 13.35
CA GLU A 885 -37.75 12.17 12.09
C GLU A 885 -37.15 13.58 12.26
N LEU A 886 -36.43 14.08 11.25
CA LEU A 886 -35.85 15.43 11.30
C LEU A 886 -36.91 16.53 11.12
N GLY A 887 -37.91 16.29 10.26
CA GLY A 887 -38.90 17.30 9.86
C GLY A 887 -38.36 18.28 8.83
N GLN A 888 -39.25 19.09 8.25
CA GLN A 888 -38.85 20.11 7.28
C GLN A 888 -37.93 21.13 7.97
N HIS A 889 -36.78 21.40 7.35
CA HIS A 889 -35.74 22.27 7.93
C HIS A 889 -35.24 21.86 9.32
N SER A 890 -35.28 20.55 9.62
CA SER A 890 -34.87 19.98 10.92
C SER A 890 -35.70 20.47 12.13
N SER A 891 -36.92 20.97 11.91
CA SER A 891 -37.74 21.61 12.96
C SER A 891 -37.98 20.71 14.18
N ARG A 892 -38.29 19.43 13.98
CA ARG A 892 -38.61 18.50 15.08
C ARG A 892 -37.41 18.20 15.98
N LEU A 893 -36.23 18.13 15.37
CA LEU A 893 -34.98 17.96 16.10
C LEU A 893 -34.68 19.19 16.96
N ILE A 894 -34.84 20.38 16.37
CA ILE A 894 -34.59 21.66 17.05
C ILE A 894 -35.58 21.81 18.22
N GLU A 895 -36.87 21.61 17.99
CA GLU A 895 -37.92 21.66 19.02
C GLU A 895 -37.64 20.69 20.19
N TYR A 896 -37.14 19.48 19.90
CA TYR A 896 -36.80 18.51 20.94
C TYR A 896 -35.69 19.00 21.87
N PHE A 897 -34.59 19.51 21.31
CA PHE A 897 -33.46 19.98 22.12
C PHE A 897 -33.71 21.34 22.76
N GLU A 898 -34.40 22.27 22.10
CA GLU A 898 -34.80 23.56 22.69
C GLU A 898 -35.83 23.40 23.82
N GLY A 899 -36.59 22.31 23.82
CA GLY A 899 -37.50 21.95 24.92
C GLY A 899 -36.78 21.53 26.20
N ILE A 900 -35.46 21.26 26.16
CA ILE A 900 -34.68 20.85 27.32
C ILE A 900 -34.16 22.12 28.06
N PRO A 901 -34.43 22.27 29.37
CA PRO A 901 -34.01 23.44 30.12
C PRO A 901 -32.49 23.66 30.07
N GLY A 902 -32.06 24.88 29.73
CA GLY A 902 -30.65 25.28 29.70
C GLY A 902 -29.92 25.05 28.37
N VAL A 903 -30.54 24.38 27.39
CA VAL A 903 -29.95 24.25 26.04
C VAL A 903 -30.06 25.59 25.29
N PRO A 904 -28.95 26.08 24.68
CA PRO A 904 -28.98 27.33 23.93
C PRO A 904 -29.74 27.17 22.60
N LYS A 905 -30.58 28.15 22.27
CA LYS A 905 -31.30 28.19 20.98
C LYS A 905 -30.34 28.24 19.79
N ILE A 906 -30.78 27.67 18.66
CA ILE A 906 -30.00 27.70 17.43
C ILE A 906 -29.94 29.13 16.87
N LYS A 907 -28.76 29.55 16.39
CA LYS A 907 -28.57 30.85 15.72
C LYS A 907 -29.08 30.77 14.28
N GLU A 908 -29.52 31.91 13.73
CA GLU A 908 -29.91 31.98 12.30
C GLU A 908 -28.76 31.52 11.39
N ASN A 909 -29.09 30.74 10.35
CA ASN A 909 -28.16 30.14 9.37
C ASN A 909 -27.07 29.22 9.95
N HIS A 910 -27.16 28.84 11.22
CA HIS A 910 -26.26 27.85 11.80
C HIS A 910 -26.70 26.43 11.43
N ASN A 911 -25.74 25.54 11.18
CA ASN A 911 -26.04 24.17 10.76
C ASN A 911 -26.64 23.35 11.92
N PRO A 912 -27.88 22.83 11.80
CA PRO A 912 -28.51 22.04 12.87
C PRO A 912 -27.71 20.81 13.28
N ALA A 913 -26.99 20.19 12.33
CA ALA A 913 -26.17 19.01 12.59
C ALA A 913 -24.93 19.33 13.44
N THR A 914 -24.33 20.51 13.23
CA THR A 914 -23.20 21.01 14.03
C THR A 914 -23.70 21.39 15.43
N TRP A 915 -24.75 22.21 15.50
CA TRP A 915 -25.37 22.65 16.74
C TRP A 915 -25.75 21.49 17.66
N MET A 916 -26.42 20.45 17.13
CA MET A 916 -26.83 19.31 17.96
C MET A 916 -25.65 18.55 18.58
N LEU A 917 -24.51 18.48 17.90
CA LEU A 917 -23.30 17.81 18.39
C LEU A 917 -22.56 18.65 19.44
N GLU A 918 -22.63 19.98 19.33
CA GLU A 918 -22.08 20.91 20.31
C GLU A 918 -22.89 20.90 21.61
N VAL A 919 -24.22 20.97 21.53
CA VAL A 919 -25.10 20.98 22.71
C VAL A 919 -25.13 19.63 23.43
N THR A 920 -24.94 18.52 22.71
CA THR A 920 -24.83 17.17 23.30
C THR A 920 -23.40 16.78 23.67
N SER A 921 -22.46 17.75 23.68
CA SER A 921 -21.08 17.50 24.07
C SER A 921 -20.95 17.21 25.58
N PRO A 922 -19.99 16.36 26.00
CA PRO A 922 -19.79 16.06 27.43
C PRO A 922 -19.50 17.30 28.30
N SER A 923 -18.88 18.33 27.72
CA SER A 923 -18.62 19.60 28.40
C SER A 923 -19.90 20.35 28.74
N VAL A 924 -20.84 20.41 27.79
CA VAL A 924 -22.14 21.07 27.99
C VAL A 924 -23.02 20.24 28.93
N GLU A 925 -23.02 18.91 28.76
CA GLU A 925 -23.71 17.98 29.66
C GLU A 925 -23.25 18.16 31.12
N ALA A 926 -21.94 18.28 31.36
CA ALA A 926 -21.36 18.55 32.68
C ALA A 926 -21.67 19.96 33.22
N GLN A 927 -21.71 20.99 32.36
CA GLN A 927 -22.07 22.35 32.76
C GLN A 927 -23.54 22.47 33.18
N LEU A 928 -24.43 21.76 32.48
CA LEU A 928 -25.86 21.74 32.75
C LEU A 928 -26.25 20.75 33.87
N GLY A 929 -25.39 19.78 34.19
CA GLY A 929 -25.65 18.76 35.20
C GLY A 929 -26.79 17.80 34.81
N ILE A 930 -27.00 17.58 33.51
CA ILE A 930 -28.06 16.72 32.96
C ILE A 930 -27.47 15.46 32.33
N ASP A 931 -28.29 14.42 32.12
CA ASP A 931 -27.93 13.28 31.28
C ASP A 931 -28.92 13.18 30.11
N PHE A 932 -28.45 13.47 28.90
CA PHE A 932 -29.30 13.45 27.70
C PHE A 932 -29.88 12.07 27.37
N ALA A 933 -29.17 10.99 27.72
CA ALA A 933 -29.64 9.63 27.47
C ALA A 933 -30.78 9.24 28.44
N LEU A 934 -30.71 9.73 29.68
CA LEU A 934 -31.79 9.56 30.65
C LEU A 934 -33.03 10.34 30.24
N ILE A 935 -32.86 11.61 29.82
CA ILE A 935 -33.95 12.44 29.28
C ILE A 935 -34.62 11.74 28.09
N TYR A 936 -33.82 11.18 27.17
CA TYR A 936 -34.35 10.43 26.04
C TYR A 936 -35.18 9.21 26.49
N LYS A 937 -34.69 8.40 27.43
CA LYS A 937 -35.43 7.22 27.96
C LYS A 937 -36.77 7.60 28.60
N GLU A 938 -36.88 8.77 29.23
CA GLU A 938 -38.11 9.27 29.84
C GLU A 938 -39.06 9.96 28.84
N SER A 939 -38.53 10.37 27.67
CA SER A 939 -39.26 11.12 26.66
C SER A 939 -40.42 10.35 26.02
N HIS A 940 -41.41 11.09 25.50
CA HIS A 940 -42.47 10.53 24.66
C HIS A 940 -41.93 9.88 23.37
N LEU A 941 -40.79 10.39 22.86
CA LEU A 941 -40.14 9.88 21.66
C LEU A 941 -39.65 8.44 21.85
N TYR A 942 -39.04 8.12 23.01
CA TYR A 942 -38.62 6.76 23.32
C TYR A 942 -39.81 5.79 23.46
N LYS A 943 -40.90 6.22 24.12
CA LYS A 943 -42.13 5.41 24.22
C LYS A 943 -42.70 5.06 22.84
N ARG A 944 -42.80 6.06 21.96
CA ARG A 944 -43.23 5.88 20.57
C ARG A 944 -42.31 4.93 19.80
N ASN A 945 -40.99 5.03 19.97
CA ASN A 945 -40.05 4.13 19.30
C ASN A 945 -40.19 2.69 19.80
N LYS A 946 -40.45 2.49 21.09
CA LYS A 946 -40.72 1.16 21.65
C LYS A 946 -42.01 0.55 21.10
N GLU A 947 -43.05 1.36 20.88
CA GLU A 947 -44.27 0.95 20.20
C GLU A 947 -44.01 0.60 18.72
N ILE A 948 -43.19 1.37 18.02
CA ILE A 948 -42.76 1.06 16.64
C ILE A 948 -42.04 -0.29 16.63
N VAL A 949 -41.05 -0.52 17.50
CA VAL A 949 -40.32 -1.78 17.60
C VAL A 949 -41.26 -2.96 17.88
N LYS A 950 -42.22 -2.81 18.81
CA LYS A 950 -43.24 -3.83 19.09
C LYS A 950 -44.14 -4.11 17.88
N SER A 951 -44.63 -3.05 17.23
CA SER A 951 -45.48 -3.17 16.04
C SER A 951 -44.75 -3.83 14.87
N GLN A 952 -43.43 -3.63 14.78
CA GLN A 952 -42.53 -4.24 13.79
C GLN A 952 -42.00 -5.63 14.19
N SER A 953 -42.36 -6.12 15.38
CA SER A 953 -41.95 -7.43 15.88
C SER A 953 -43.03 -8.50 15.74
N LEU A 954 -44.26 -8.11 15.35
CA LEU A 954 -45.41 -8.99 15.18
C LEU A 954 -45.57 -9.42 13.71
N PRO A 955 -45.41 -10.72 13.37
CA PRO A 955 -45.51 -11.17 11.98
C PRO A 955 -46.90 -10.92 11.39
N ALA A 956 -46.95 -10.39 10.17
CA ALA A 956 -48.20 -10.28 9.41
C ALA A 956 -48.77 -11.67 9.08
N GLN A 957 -50.10 -11.84 9.12
CA GLN A 957 -50.77 -13.09 8.78
C GLN A 957 -50.40 -13.54 7.36
N GLY A 958 -49.84 -14.75 7.22
CA GLY A 958 -49.38 -15.31 5.94
C GLY A 958 -47.96 -14.94 5.52
N SER A 959 -47.16 -14.29 6.37
CA SER A 959 -45.76 -13.98 6.04
C SER A 959 -44.85 -15.21 6.13
N GLU A 960 -44.12 -15.53 5.04
CA GLU A 960 -43.13 -16.60 5.05
C GLU A 960 -41.81 -16.17 5.70
N LYS A 961 -41.17 -17.11 6.41
CA LYS A 961 -39.84 -16.92 6.98
C LYS A 961 -38.82 -16.76 5.86
N LEU A 962 -37.97 -15.72 5.96
CA LEU A 962 -36.81 -15.57 5.09
C LEU A 962 -35.88 -16.76 5.34
N GLN A 963 -35.91 -17.75 4.46
CA GLN A 963 -35.05 -18.92 4.51
C GLN A 963 -34.55 -19.23 3.11
N PHE A 964 -33.23 -19.25 2.97
CA PHE A 964 -32.57 -19.70 1.75
C PHE A 964 -32.00 -21.09 1.96
N SER A 965 -32.03 -21.93 0.92
CA SER A 965 -31.48 -23.29 0.96
C SER A 965 -29.95 -23.32 1.06
N THR A 966 -29.30 -22.29 0.52
CA THR A 966 -27.84 -22.15 0.47
C THR A 966 -27.38 -20.75 0.90
N PRO A 967 -26.18 -20.64 1.50
CA PRO A 967 -25.59 -19.35 1.85
C PRO A 967 -25.20 -18.54 0.60
N PHE A 968 -24.87 -19.19 -0.51
CA PHE A 968 -24.51 -18.55 -1.78
C PHE A 968 -25.65 -18.65 -2.80
N PRO A 969 -25.94 -17.59 -3.59
CA PRO A 969 -26.92 -17.64 -4.67
C PRO A 969 -26.52 -18.55 -5.84
N GLN A 970 -25.23 -18.58 -6.18
CA GLN A 970 -24.70 -19.34 -7.31
C GLN A 970 -24.09 -20.68 -6.89
N ASN A 971 -24.12 -21.65 -7.81
CA ASN A 971 -23.47 -22.95 -7.65
C ASN A 971 -21.93 -22.82 -7.62
N GLY A 972 -21.27 -23.79 -6.98
CA GLY A 972 -19.81 -23.80 -6.84
C GLY A 972 -19.03 -23.70 -8.16
N TYR A 973 -19.53 -24.32 -9.23
CA TYR A 973 -18.91 -24.24 -10.56
C TYR A 973 -19.03 -22.83 -11.17
N GLU A 974 -20.18 -22.18 -11.05
CA GLU A 974 -20.38 -20.81 -11.53
C GLU A 974 -19.55 -19.82 -10.71
N GLN A 975 -19.40 -20.05 -9.40
CA GLN A 975 -18.47 -19.29 -8.56
C GLN A 975 -17.03 -19.40 -9.08
N LEU A 976 -16.56 -20.63 -9.35
CA LEU A 976 -15.22 -20.89 -9.88
C LEU A 976 -15.02 -20.19 -11.23
N LYS A 977 -16.00 -20.28 -12.13
CA LYS A 977 -15.97 -19.65 -13.46
C LYS A 977 -15.89 -18.13 -13.37
N ALA A 978 -16.68 -17.51 -12.50
CA ALA A 978 -16.62 -16.07 -12.27
C ALA A 978 -15.26 -15.64 -11.68
N CYS A 979 -14.75 -16.35 -10.67
CA CYS A 979 -13.44 -16.08 -10.09
C CYS A 979 -12.30 -16.22 -11.12
N LEU A 980 -12.37 -17.24 -11.97
CA LEU A 980 -11.39 -17.46 -13.04
C LEU A 980 -11.45 -16.36 -14.10
N TRP A 981 -12.65 -15.92 -14.49
CA TRP A 981 -12.83 -14.79 -15.40
C TRP A 981 -12.19 -13.50 -14.85
N LYS A 982 -12.47 -13.18 -13.59
CA LYS A 982 -11.88 -12.03 -12.89
C LYS A 982 -10.36 -12.11 -12.86
N GLN A 983 -9.82 -13.26 -12.49
CA GLN A 983 -8.37 -13.46 -12.42
C GLN A 983 -7.72 -13.41 -13.79
N HIS A 984 -8.35 -13.97 -14.83
CA HIS A 984 -7.85 -13.89 -16.20
C HIS A 984 -7.66 -12.44 -16.65
N LEU A 985 -8.67 -11.59 -16.45
CA LEU A 985 -8.56 -10.15 -16.75
C LEU A 985 -7.47 -9.48 -15.91
N SER A 986 -7.43 -9.76 -14.60
CA SER A 986 -6.43 -9.17 -13.71
C SER A 986 -5.00 -9.56 -14.08
N TYR A 987 -4.75 -10.80 -14.50
CA TYR A 987 -3.44 -11.26 -14.94
C TYR A 987 -3.09 -10.64 -16.29
N TRP A 988 -3.99 -10.72 -17.28
CA TRP A 988 -3.77 -10.18 -18.61
C TRP A 988 -3.43 -8.68 -18.58
N ARG A 989 -4.16 -7.90 -17.77
CA ARG A 989 -3.96 -6.45 -17.61
C ARG A 989 -2.89 -6.07 -16.58
N SER A 990 -2.11 -7.03 -16.07
CA SER A 990 -0.94 -6.78 -15.21
C SER A 990 0.38 -6.98 -15.96
N PRO A 991 0.72 -6.14 -16.96
CA PRO A 991 1.93 -6.33 -17.75
C PRO A 991 3.18 -6.24 -16.87
N LYS A 992 3.21 -5.37 -15.84
CA LYS A 992 4.34 -5.27 -14.92
C LYS A 992 4.72 -6.59 -14.24
N TYR A 993 3.73 -7.42 -13.92
CA TYR A 993 3.96 -8.72 -13.28
C TYR A 993 4.35 -9.78 -14.31
N ASN A 994 3.55 -9.92 -15.37
CA ASN A 994 3.74 -10.98 -16.37
C ASN A 994 4.94 -10.74 -17.29
N LEU A 995 5.17 -9.50 -17.72
CA LEU A 995 6.32 -9.15 -18.56
C LEU A 995 7.62 -9.31 -17.79
N ALA A 996 7.66 -8.94 -16.51
CA ALA A 996 8.86 -9.07 -15.69
C ALA A 996 9.31 -10.52 -15.53
N ARG A 997 8.37 -11.47 -15.32
CA ARG A 997 8.71 -12.91 -15.20
C ARG A 997 9.09 -13.55 -16.54
N LEU A 998 8.45 -13.14 -17.65
CA LEU A 998 8.82 -13.60 -18.99
C LEU A 998 10.20 -13.07 -19.38
N ALA A 999 10.47 -11.78 -19.12
CA ALA A 999 11.78 -11.17 -19.35
C ALA A 999 12.86 -11.87 -18.54
N PHE A 1000 12.62 -12.16 -17.25
CA PHE A 1000 13.56 -12.94 -16.44
C PHE A 1000 13.81 -14.33 -17.03
N THR A 1001 12.77 -15.05 -17.44
CA THR A 1001 12.89 -16.40 -18.00
C THR A 1001 13.68 -16.38 -19.30
N ILE A 1002 13.43 -15.42 -20.19
CA ILE A 1002 14.20 -15.24 -21.43
C ILE A 1002 15.66 -14.90 -21.12
N SER A 1003 15.91 -13.90 -20.28
CA SER A 1003 17.29 -13.50 -19.94
C SER A 1003 18.07 -14.63 -19.25
N SER A 1004 17.46 -15.36 -18.32
CA SER A 1004 18.10 -16.47 -17.61
C SER A 1004 18.34 -17.69 -18.49
N SER A 1005 17.37 -18.07 -19.33
CA SER A 1005 17.50 -19.17 -20.30
C SER A 1005 18.52 -18.86 -21.40
N SER A 1006 18.53 -17.65 -21.95
CA SER A 1006 19.55 -17.22 -22.93
C SER A 1006 20.94 -17.23 -22.32
N PHE A 1007 21.08 -16.76 -21.07
CA PHE A 1007 22.36 -16.82 -20.35
C PHE A 1007 22.81 -18.27 -20.12
N TYR A 1008 21.89 -19.16 -19.72
CA TYR A 1008 22.17 -20.58 -19.57
C TYR A 1008 22.64 -21.24 -20.87
N GLY A 1009 21.90 -21.01 -21.96
CA GLY A 1009 22.22 -21.55 -23.27
C GLY A 1009 23.57 -21.05 -23.80
N ALA A 1010 23.90 -19.78 -23.59
CA ALA A 1010 25.19 -19.21 -23.99
C ALA A 1010 26.37 -19.78 -23.19
N LEU A 1011 26.17 -20.03 -21.90
CA LEU A 1011 27.19 -20.56 -20.98
C LEU A 1011 27.55 -22.02 -21.30
N LEU A 1012 26.54 -22.85 -21.62
CA LEU A 1012 26.70 -24.26 -21.94
C LEU A 1012 26.62 -24.54 -23.46
N TRP A 1013 26.96 -23.55 -24.28
CA TRP A 1013 26.87 -23.66 -25.73
C TRP A 1013 27.55 -24.92 -26.26
N GLN A 1014 26.76 -25.83 -26.85
CA GLN A 1014 27.20 -27.11 -27.40
C GLN A 1014 27.96 -28.04 -26.43
N LYS A 1015 27.75 -27.92 -25.11
CA LYS A 1015 28.41 -28.78 -24.10
C LYS A 1015 27.60 -30.01 -23.69
N GLY A 1016 26.35 -30.13 -24.10
CA GLY A 1016 25.42 -31.18 -23.64
C GLY A 1016 25.84 -32.61 -23.98
N GLN A 1017 26.50 -32.81 -25.13
CA GLN A 1017 27.00 -34.11 -25.62
C GLN A 1017 28.52 -34.29 -25.45
N ASN A 1018 29.27 -33.22 -25.17
CA ASN A 1018 30.73 -33.25 -25.10
C ASN A 1018 31.19 -33.51 -23.65
N LEU A 1019 31.10 -34.76 -23.20
CA LEU A 1019 31.48 -35.19 -21.85
C LEU A 1019 32.73 -36.08 -21.92
N HIS A 1020 33.91 -35.50 -21.68
CA HIS A 1020 35.17 -36.27 -21.66
C HIS A 1020 35.63 -36.56 -20.23
N ASP A 1021 35.55 -35.56 -19.35
CA ASP A 1021 35.99 -35.65 -17.97
C ASP A 1021 34.84 -35.43 -16.97
N GLU A 1022 35.02 -35.92 -15.74
CA GLU A 1022 34.08 -35.66 -14.63
C GLU A 1022 33.80 -34.16 -14.39
N GLN A 1023 34.77 -33.29 -14.70
CA GLN A 1023 34.62 -31.84 -14.51
C GLN A 1023 33.61 -31.23 -15.49
N ASP A 1024 33.53 -31.74 -16.73
CA ASP A 1024 32.52 -31.31 -17.69
C ASP A 1024 31.12 -31.71 -17.22
N PHE A 1025 30.98 -32.93 -16.68
CA PHE A 1025 29.74 -33.35 -16.07
C PHE A 1025 29.38 -32.49 -14.84
N PHE A 1026 30.34 -32.18 -13.96
CA PHE A 1026 30.14 -31.28 -12.81
C PHE A 1026 29.70 -29.86 -13.22
N ASN A 1027 30.19 -29.36 -14.35
CA ASN A 1027 29.79 -28.06 -14.89
C ASN A 1027 28.33 -28.08 -15.36
N ILE A 1028 27.87 -29.16 -16.01
CA ILE A 1028 26.48 -29.30 -16.46
C ILE A 1028 25.53 -29.41 -15.25
N ILE A 1029 25.79 -30.33 -14.31
CA ILE A 1029 24.96 -30.49 -13.11
C ILE A 1029 24.93 -29.22 -12.26
N GLY A 1030 26.08 -28.56 -12.07
CA GLY A 1030 26.18 -27.34 -11.29
C GLY A 1030 25.45 -26.16 -11.91
N SER A 1031 25.57 -26.01 -13.24
CA SER A 1031 24.83 -25.00 -13.98
C SER A 1031 23.33 -25.29 -13.92
N THR A 1032 22.90 -26.52 -14.24
CA THR A 1032 21.49 -26.96 -14.15
C THR A 1032 20.91 -26.70 -12.76
N TYR A 1033 21.65 -27.03 -11.69
CA TYR A 1033 21.26 -26.76 -10.31
C TYR A 1033 21.01 -25.26 -10.07
N VAL A 1034 21.92 -24.38 -10.48
CA VAL A 1034 21.72 -22.93 -10.32
C VAL A 1034 20.51 -22.43 -11.10
N PHE A 1035 20.36 -22.82 -12.36
CA PHE A 1035 19.23 -22.32 -13.14
C PHE A 1035 17.88 -22.78 -12.60
N ILE A 1036 17.77 -24.02 -12.10
CA ILE A 1036 16.56 -24.52 -11.44
C ILE A 1036 16.24 -23.71 -10.19
N ILE A 1037 17.21 -23.59 -9.28
CA ILE A 1037 16.99 -22.94 -7.97
C ILE A 1037 16.65 -21.47 -8.18
N PHE A 1038 17.37 -20.74 -9.04
CA PHE A 1038 17.15 -19.31 -9.22
C PHE A 1038 15.89 -18.99 -10.02
N THR A 1039 15.59 -19.75 -11.07
CA THR A 1039 14.34 -19.58 -11.84
C THR A 1039 13.12 -19.92 -10.98
N GLY A 1040 13.22 -20.97 -10.18
CA GLY A 1040 12.21 -21.33 -9.18
C GLY A 1040 12.02 -20.26 -8.11
N THR A 1041 13.12 -19.81 -7.50
CA THR A 1041 13.12 -18.74 -6.48
C THR A 1041 12.53 -17.44 -7.02
N ASN A 1042 12.76 -17.10 -8.29
CA ASN A 1042 12.15 -15.95 -8.95
C ASN A 1042 10.63 -16.10 -9.10
N ASN A 1043 10.19 -17.28 -9.52
CA ASN A 1043 8.76 -17.59 -9.65
C ASN A 1043 8.03 -17.50 -8.31
N CYS A 1044 8.65 -18.00 -7.23
CA CYS A 1044 8.15 -17.85 -5.88
C CYS A 1044 8.16 -16.37 -5.46
N SER A 1045 9.29 -15.67 -5.56
CA SER A 1045 9.46 -14.28 -5.07
C SER A 1045 8.52 -13.28 -5.75
N SER A 1046 8.24 -13.44 -7.05
CA SER A 1046 7.36 -12.57 -7.81
C SER A 1046 5.88 -12.68 -7.40
N VAL A 1047 5.43 -13.85 -6.94
CA VAL A 1047 4.00 -14.10 -6.61
C VAL A 1047 3.61 -13.52 -5.24
N LEU A 1048 4.55 -13.41 -4.30
CA LEU A 1048 4.30 -12.94 -2.94
C LEU A 1048 3.57 -11.57 -2.88
N PRO A 1049 4.08 -10.49 -3.51
CA PRO A 1049 3.44 -9.18 -3.44
C PRO A 1049 2.08 -9.14 -4.18
N PHE A 1050 1.94 -9.90 -5.27
CA PHE A 1050 0.71 -9.97 -6.05
C PHE A 1050 -0.42 -10.60 -5.23
N ILE A 1051 -0.17 -11.75 -4.59
CA ILE A 1051 -1.16 -12.45 -3.76
C ILE A 1051 -1.44 -11.71 -2.46
N SER A 1052 -0.44 -11.07 -1.86
CA SER A 1052 -0.66 -10.23 -0.68
C SER A 1052 -1.65 -9.09 -0.95
N THR A 1053 -1.61 -8.51 -2.16
CA THR A 1053 -2.56 -7.46 -2.58
C THR A 1053 -3.95 -8.04 -2.86
N GLN A 1054 -4.04 -9.21 -3.51
CA GLN A 1054 -5.33 -9.86 -3.76
C GLN A 1054 -6.02 -10.32 -2.47
N ARG A 1055 -5.24 -10.72 -1.46
CA ARG A 1055 -5.77 -11.17 -0.17
C ARG A 1055 -6.64 -10.13 0.54
N THR A 1056 -6.30 -8.83 0.47
CA THR A 1056 -7.12 -7.77 1.09
C THR A 1056 -8.49 -7.65 0.41
N ILE A 1057 -8.52 -7.81 -0.91
CA ILE A 1057 -9.75 -7.82 -1.72
C ILE A 1057 -10.58 -9.07 -1.39
N VAL A 1058 -9.95 -10.24 -1.32
CA VAL A 1058 -10.61 -11.52 -0.97
C VAL A 1058 -11.29 -11.44 0.39
N TYR A 1059 -10.67 -10.80 1.38
CA TYR A 1059 -11.31 -10.64 2.68
C TYR A 1059 -12.61 -9.85 2.58
N ARG A 1060 -12.63 -8.72 1.86
CA ARG A 1060 -13.86 -7.95 1.60
C ARG A 1060 -14.92 -8.81 0.89
N GLU A 1061 -14.55 -9.45 -0.23
CA GLU A 1061 -15.49 -10.24 -1.04
C GLU A 1061 -16.07 -11.44 -0.28
N ARG A 1062 -15.27 -12.04 0.61
CA ARG A 1062 -15.74 -13.12 1.51
C ARG A 1062 -16.69 -12.60 2.58
N PHE A 1063 -16.45 -11.43 3.15
CA PHE A 1063 -17.39 -10.82 4.11
C PHE A 1063 -18.75 -10.51 3.45
N ALA A 1064 -18.76 -10.18 2.15
CA ALA A 1064 -19.98 -9.99 1.37
C ALA A 1064 -20.62 -11.30 0.87
N ILE A 1065 -20.10 -12.47 1.27
CA ILE A 1065 -20.58 -13.82 0.87
C ILE A 1065 -20.73 -13.94 -0.66
N MET A 1066 -19.76 -13.43 -1.42
CA MET A 1066 -19.80 -13.53 -2.89
C MET A 1066 -19.50 -14.95 -3.38
N TYR A 1067 -18.54 -15.62 -2.76
CA TYR A 1067 -18.10 -16.96 -3.16
C TYR A 1067 -17.49 -17.72 -1.98
N SER A 1068 -17.44 -19.04 -2.12
CA SER A 1068 -16.74 -19.93 -1.20
C SER A 1068 -15.22 -19.84 -1.35
N SER A 1069 -14.48 -20.06 -0.25
CA SER A 1069 -13.01 -19.94 -0.26
C SER A 1069 -12.33 -20.89 -1.25
N TRP A 1070 -12.88 -22.09 -1.45
CA TRP A 1070 -12.31 -23.07 -2.37
C TRP A 1070 -12.44 -22.61 -3.84
N ALA A 1071 -13.55 -21.97 -4.22
CA ALA A 1071 -13.77 -21.51 -5.60
C ALA A 1071 -12.70 -20.47 -6.01
N TYR A 1072 -12.40 -19.52 -5.12
CA TYR A 1072 -11.32 -18.55 -5.34
C TYR A 1072 -9.95 -19.22 -5.37
N SER A 1073 -9.64 -20.09 -4.40
CA SER A 1073 -8.33 -20.73 -4.30
C SER A 1073 -8.02 -21.61 -5.52
N VAL A 1074 -9.01 -22.39 -5.98
CA VAL A 1074 -8.86 -23.23 -7.18
C VAL A 1074 -8.71 -22.38 -8.44
N ALA A 1075 -9.51 -21.31 -8.60
CA ALA A 1075 -9.31 -20.37 -9.71
C ALA A 1075 -7.88 -19.82 -9.72
N GLN A 1076 -7.39 -19.42 -8.54
CA GLN A 1076 -6.07 -18.79 -8.37
C GLN A 1076 -4.91 -19.74 -8.70
N VAL A 1077 -5.11 -21.04 -8.47
CA VAL A 1077 -4.16 -22.10 -8.84
C VAL A 1077 -4.20 -22.35 -10.35
N ILE A 1078 -5.39 -22.44 -10.93
CA ILE A 1078 -5.60 -22.72 -12.37
C ILE A 1078 -5.04 -21.60 -13.23
N ILE A 1079 -5.25 -20.33 -12.87
CA ILE A 1079 -4.83 -19.20 -13.71
C ILE A 1079 -3.31 -19.10 -13.89
N GLU A 1080 -2.51 -19.64 -12.96
CA GLU A 1080 -1.05 -19.67 -13.10
C GLU A 1080 -0.56 -20.70 -14.13
N ILE A 1081 -1.32 -21.78 -14.36
CA ILE A 1081 -0.89 -22.92 -15.20
C ILE A 1081 -0.54 -22.50 -16.63
N PRO A 1082 -1.39 -21.75 -17.38
CA PRO A 1082 -1.09 -21.37 -18.77
C PRO A 1082 0.18 -20.52 -18.89
N TYR A 1083 0.44 -19.69 -17.89
CA TYR A 1083 1.59 -18.81 -17.91
C TYR A 1083 2.89 -19.51 -17.54
N ILE A 1084 2.85 -20.42 -16.57
CA ILE A 1084 3.99 -21.27 -16.22
C ILE A 1084 4.29 -22.23 -17.36
N PHE A 1085 3.25 -22.73 -18.06
CA PHE A 1085 3.42 -23.52 -19.27
C PHE A 1085 4.18 -22.73 -20.34
N LEU A 1086 3.79 -21.47 -20.59
CA LEU A 1086 4.50 -20.59 -21.52
C LEU A 1086 5.96 -20.35 -21.08
N GLU A 1087 6.22 -20.12 -19.79
CA GLU A 1087 7.59 -19.99 -19.27
C GLU A 1087 8.42 -21.25 -19.48
N ALA A 1088 7.85 -22.43 -19.21
CA ALA A 1088 8.53 -23.71 -19.40
C ALA A 1088 8.83 -23.98 -20.89
N VAL A 1089 7.88 -23.65 -21.79
CA VAL A 1089 8.09 -23.74 -23.24
C VAL A 1089 9.21 -22.80 -23.69
N LEU A 1090 9.20 -21.54 -23.27
CA LEU A 1090 10.25 -20.57 -23.60
C LEU A 1090 11.62 -21.00 -23.07
N PHE A 1091 11.67 -21.52 -21.84
CA PHE A 1091 12.90 -22.05 -21.28
C PHE A 1091 13.41 -23.24 -22.09
N LEU A 1092 12.52 -24.17 -22.48
CA LEU A 1092 12.86 -25.33 -23.30
C LEU A 1092 13.39 -24.92 -24.69
N THR A 1093 12.67 -24.05 -25.40
CA THR A 1093 13.01 -23.67 -26.79
C THR A 1093 14.35 -22.97 -26.89
N ILE A 1094 14.77 -22.25 -25.85
CA ILE A 1094 16.07 -21.58 -25.81
C ILE A 1094 17.16 -22.55 -25.34
N THR A 1095 16.93 -23.28 -24.24
CA THR A 1095 18.00 -24.01 -23.55
C THR A 1095 18.33 -25.33 -24.21
N TYR A 1096 17.33 -26.09 -24.65
CA TYR A 1096 17.54 -27.42 -25.20
C TYR A 1096 18.44 -27.43 -26.45
N PRO A 1097 18.17 -26.60 -27.50
CA PRO A 1097 19.05 -26.54 -28.66
C PRO A 1097 20.39 -25.87 -28.36
N ALA A 1098 20.43 -24.84 -27.50
CA ALA A 1098 21.68 -24.13 -27.21
C ALA A 1098 22.70 -25.00 -26.47
N VAL A 1099 22.24 -25.83 -25.52
CA VAL A 1099 23.09 -26.79 -24.81
C VAL A 1099 23.49 -27.97 -25.71
N ASN A 1100 22.73 -28.25 -26.77
CA ASN A 1100 22.89 -29.42 -27.64
C ASN A 1100 22.65 -30.74 -26.89
N PHE A 1101 21.50 -30.89 -26.23
CA PHE A 1101 21.07 -32.18 -25.67
C PHE A 1101 20.62 -33.16 -26.77
N TYR A 1102 20.49 -34.45 -26.44
CA TYR A 1102 20.12 -35.50 -27.40
C TYR A 1102 18.71 -35.27 -27.98
N GLY A 1103 18.57 -35.20 -29.31
CA GLY A 1103 17.34 -34.78 -30.02
C GLY A 1103 16.12 -35.72 -29.97
N SER A 1104 16.02 -36.63 -29.01
CA SER A 1104 14.87 -37.54 -28.89
C SER A 1104 13.63 -36.84 -28.33
N VAL A 1105 12.47 -37.02 -28.97
CA VAL A 1105 11.17 -36.47 -28.52
C VAL A 1105 10.86 -36.86 -27.08
N TYR A 1106 11.22 -38.08 -26.69
CA TYR A 1106 11.05 -38.59 -25.33
C TYR A 1106 11.87 -37.78 -24.32
N LYS A 1107 13.16 -37.52 -24.60
CA LYS A 1107 14.06 -36.75 -23.73
C LYS A 1107 13.66 -35.28 -23.62
N VAL A 1108 13.18 -34.68 -24.72
CA VAL A 1108 12.61 -33.32 -24.75
C VAL A 1108 11.39 -33.21 -23.83
N PHE A 1109 10.47 -34.17 -23.92
CA PHE A 1109 9.26 -34.17 -23.10
C PHE A 1109 9.57 -34.30 -21.61
N TRP A 1110 10.52 -35.16 -21.24
CA TRP A 1110 10.94 -35.29 -19.84
C TRP A 1110 11.60 -34.02 -19.28
N TYR A 1111 12.43 -33.36 -20.09
CA TYR A 1111 13.02 -32.08 -19.73
C TYR A 1111 11.92 -31.02 -19.51
N PHE A 1112 10.99 -30.90 -20.45
CA PHE A 1112 9.82 -30.02 -20.34
C PHE A 1112 9.00 -30.30 -19.08
N TYR A 1113 8.60 -31.55 -18.88
CA TYR A 1113 7.77 -31.98 -17.75
C TYR A 1113 8.44 -31.64 -16.40
N THR A 1114 9.74 -31.92 -16.29
CA THR A 1114 10.48 -31.66 -15.06
C THR A 1114 10.61 -30.16 -14.79
N VAL A 1115 10.94 -29.35 -15.80
CA VAL A 1115 10.99 -27.88 -15.67
C VAL A 1115 9.60 -27.32 -15.31
N PHE A 1116 8.55 -27.77 -16.00
CA PHE A 1116 7.18 -27.32 -15.76
C PHE A 1116 6.69 -27.61 -14.33
N CYS A 1117 6.86 -28.85 -13.84
CA CYS A 1117 6.52 -29.21 -12.47
C CYS A 1117 7.35 -28.41 -11.46
N THR A 1118 8.62 -28.14 -11.80
CA THR A 1118 9.52 -27.35 -10.96
C THR A 1118 9.03 -25.93 -10.76
N LEU A 1119 8.70 -25.24 -11.85
CA LEU A 1119 8.17 -23.88 -11.79
C LEU A 1119 6.82 -23.84 -11.07
N LEU A 1120 5.96 -24.85 -11.27
CA LEU A 1120 4.67 -24.97 -10.58
C LEU A 1120 4.81 -25.05 -9.05
N TYR A 1121 5.64 -25.98 -8.53
CA TYR A 1121 5.74 -26.11 -7.07
C TYR A 1121 6.37 -24.87 -6.44
N TYR A 1122 7.32 -24.22 -7.09
CA TYR A 1122 7.89 -22.96 -6.59
C TYR A 1122 6.85 -21.83 -6.57
N LYS A 1123 5.97 -21.77 -7.58
CA LYS A 1123 4.89 -20.79 -7.60
C LYS A 1123 3.92 -21.00 -6.45
N TYR A 1124 3.46 -22.23 -6.27
CA TYR A 1124 2.49 -22.55 -5.21
C TYR A 1124 3.11 -22.50 -3.82
N LEU A 1125 4.41 -22.75 -3.66
CA LEU A 1125 5.13 -22.48 -2.42
C LEU A 1125 5.00 -21.00 -2.02
N GLY A 1126 5.18 -20.06 -2.96
CA GLY A 1126 5.00 -18.64 -2.69
C GLY A 1126 3.58 -18.27 -2.27
N MET A 1127 2.57 -18.85 -2.95
CA MET A 1127 1.16 -18.67 -2.58
C MET A 1127 0.86 -19.20 -1.18
N MET A 1128 1.34 -20.41 -0.87
CA MET A 1128 1.21 -21.05 0.43
C MET A 1128 1.78 -20.16 1.54
N LEU A 1129 3.00 -19.62 1.36
CA LEU A 1129 3.64 -18.77 2.36
C LEU A 1129 2.84 -17.50 2.67
N VAL A 1130 2.24 -16.85 1.67
CA VAL A 1130 1.38 -15.67 1.90
C VAL A 1130 0.09 -16.03 2.63
N SER A 1131 -0.47 -17.22 2.40
CA SER A 1131 -1.66 -17.68 3.13
C SER A 1131 -1.38 -18.04 4.59
N LEU A 1132 -0.15 -18.47 4.91
CA LEU A 1132 0.26 -18.90 6.26
C LEU A 1132 0.89 -17.78 7.11
N THR A 1133 1.05 -16.58 6.56
CA THR A 1133 1.73 -15.48 7.26
C THR A 1133 0.91 -14.20 7.29
N PRO A 1134 1.00 -13.39 8.35
CA PRO A 1134 0.19 -12.18 8.48
C PRO A 1134 0.63 -11.06 7.52
N THR A 1135 1.94 -10.88 7.34
CA THR A 1135 2.50 -9.78 6.54
C THR A 1135 3.40 -10.28 5.42
N TYR A 1136 3.47 -9.52 4.33
CA TYR A 1136 4.36 -9.80 3.20
C TYR A 1136 5.84 -9.91 3.63
N GLN A 1137 6.29 -9.07 4.57
CA GLN A 1137 7.67 -9.09 5.06
C GLN A 1137 8.02 -10.42 5.73
N VAL A 1138 7.11 -10.95 6.56
CA VAL A 1138 7.29 -12.24 7.23
C VAL A 1138 7.27 -13.38 6.21
N ALA A 1139 6.39 -13.33 5.22
CA ALA A 1139 6.35 -14.29 4.12
C ALA A 1139 7.70 -14.38 3.36
N THR A 1140 8.32 -13.24 3.08
CA THR A 1140 9.64 -13.17 2.41
C THR A 1140 10.77 -13.76 3.26
N ILE A 1141 10.74 -13.57 4.58
CA ILE A 1141 11.72 -14.18 5.51
C ILE A 1141 11.60 -15.70 5.45
N TYR A 1142 10.40 -16.25 5.61
CA TYR A 1142 10.19 -17.69 5.52
C TYR A 1142 10.51 -18.24 4.13
N ALA A 1143 10.20 -17.51 3.05
CA ALA A 1143 10.58 -17.91 1.70
C ALA A 1143 12.11 -18.12 1.58
N SER A 1144 12.91 -17.21 2.16
CA SER A 1144 14.37 -17.35 2.18
C SER A 1144 14.86 -18.60 2.93
N LEU A 1145 14.15 -19.03 3.97
CA LEU A 1145 14.43 -20.27 4.71
C LEU A 1145 14.20 -21.48 3.81
N PHE A 1146 13.05 -21.52 3.12
CA PHE A 1146 12.77 -22.61 2.20
C PHE A 1146 13.77 -22.64 1.04
N TYR A 1147 14.13 -21.49 0.43
CA TYR A 1147 15.09 -21.46 -0.68
C TYR A 1147 16.45 -22.05 -0.30
N THR A 1148 16.95 -21.69 0.88
CA THR A 1148 18.26 -22.16 1.37
C THR A 1148 18.25 -23.64 1.76
N LEU A 1149 17.14 -24.14 2.31
CA LEU A 1149 16.96 -25.57 2.57
C LEU A 1149 16.82 -26.40 1.29
N LEU A 1150 16.01 -25.93 0.33
CA LEU A 1150 15.86 -26.56 -0.98
C LEU A 1150 17.20 -26.60 -1.74
N SER A 1151 18.04 -25.57 -1.58
CA SER A 1151 19.39 -25.54 -2.11
C SER A 1151 20.30 -26.56 -1.43
N LEU A 1152 20.29 -26.65 -0.08
CA LEU A 1152 21.14 -27.56 0.70
C LEU A 1152 20.82 -29.04 0.43
N PHE A 1153 19.54 -29.38 0.37
CA PHE A 1153 19.06 -30.75 0.14
C PHE A 1153 18.88 -31.11 -1.34
N SER A 1154 19.32 -30.26 -2.27
CA SER A 1154 19.20 -30.48 -3.72
C SER A 1154 19.99 -31.68 -4.26
N GLY A 1155 21.01 -32.15 -3.53
CA GLY A 1155 21.88 -33.25 -3.98
C GLY A 1155 23.09 -32.82 -4.82
N TYR A 1156 23.28 -31.53 -5.07
CA TYR A 1156 24.46 -31.02 -5.78
C TYR A 1156 25.70 -30.87 -4.88
N LEU A 1157 25.56 -30.17 -3.74
CA LEU A 1157 26.68 -29.94 -2.81
C LEU A 1157 27.17 -31.22 -2.14
N MET A 1158 26.24 -32.12 -1.83
CA MET A 1158 26.51 -33.46 -1.32
C MET A 1158 25.56 -34.43 -2.04
N PRO A 1159 26.07 -35.51 -2.66
CA PRO A 1159 25.23 -36.49 -3.33
C PRO A 1159 24.31 -37.24 -2.37
N GLY A 1160 23.14 -37.66 -2.85
CA GLY A 1160 22.09 -38.37 -2.08
C GLY A 1160 22.62 -39.52 -1.20
N PRO A 1161 23.40 -40.48 -1.74
CA PRO A 1161 23.93 -41.61 -0.96
C PRO A 1161 24.90 -41.25 0.16
N LYS A 1162 25.46 -40.02 0.14
CA LYS A 1162 26.46 -39.56 1.12
C LYS A 1162 25.85 -38.81 2.30
N PHE A 1163 24.56 -38.47 2.24
CA PHE A 1163 23.89 -37.81 3.35
C PHE A 1163 23.94 -38.63 4.66
N PRO A 1164 24.04 -37.98 5.82
CA PRO A 1164 23.93 -38.68 7.10
C PRO A 1164 22.57 -39.36 7.26
N LYS A 1165 22.55 -40.57 7.86
CA LYS A 1165 21.33 -41.40 7.99
C LYS A 1165 20.14 -40.63 8.61
N TRP A 1166 20.41 -39.70 9.52
CA TRP A 1166 19.39 -38.86 10.17
C TRP A 1166 18.88 -37.68 9.32
N TRP A 1167 19.53 -37.34 8.20
CA TRP A 1167 19.12 -36.27 7.27
C TRP A 1167 18.73 -36.78 5.87
N VAL A 1168 18.87 -38.08 5.60
CA VAL A 1168 18.46 -38.70 4.33
C VAL A 1168 16.99 -38.40 3.99
N TRP A 1169 16.09 -38.35 4.98
CA TRP A 1169 14.69 -37.97 4.75
C TRP A 1169 14.54 -36.53 4.22
N GLY A 1170 15.43 -35.61 4.60
CA GLY A 1170 15.44 -34.22 4.13
C GLY A 1170 15.73 -34.12 2.63
N TYR A 1171 16.61 -34.99 2.12
CA TYR A 1171 16.86 -35.15 0.69
C TYR A 1171 15.60 -35.63 -0.06
N TRP A 1172 14.87 -36.60 0.50
CA TRP A 1172 13.66 -37.15 -0.13
C TRP A 1172 12.43 -36.23 -0.07
N ILE A 1173 12.30 -35.41 0.98
CA ILE A 1173 11.21 -34.43 1.09
C ILE A 1173 11.48 -33.18 0.23
N SER A 1174 12.73 -32.90 -0.13
CA SER A 1174 13.09 -31.71 -0.91
C SER A 1174 12.68 -31.84 -2.38
N PRO A 1175 11.75 -31.02 -2.92
CA PRO A 1175 11.36 -31.10 -4.33
C PRO A 1175 12.51 -30.83 -5.30
N SER A 1176 13.47 -29.98 -4.92
CA SER A 1176 14.64 -29.65 -5.75
C SER A 1176 15.54 -30.85 -6.04
N SER A 1177 15.60 -31.84 -5.14
CA SER A 1177 16.41 -33.05 -5.36
C SER A 1177 15.81 -33.92 -6.46
N TRP A 1178 14.49 -34.04 -6.47
CA TRP A 1178 13.74 -34.74 -7.50
C TRP A 1178 13.80 -34.03 -8.85
N SER A 1179 13.78 -32.69 -8.87
CA SER A 1179 13.97 -31.92 -10.10
C SER A 1179 15.35 -32.15 -10.72
N LEU A 1180 16.42 -32.11 -9.90
CA LEU A 1180 17.77 -32.35 -10.38
C LEU A 1180 17.95 -33.81 -10.84
N LYS A 1181 17.42 -34.77 -10.08
CA LYS A 1181 17.41 -36.18 -10.43
C LYS A 1181 16.66 -36.43 -11.74
N GLY A 1182 15.48 -35.84 -11.94
CA GLY A 1182 14.69 -35.99 -13.17
C GLY A 1182 15.36 -35.42 -14.41
N LEU A 1183 15.96 -34.23 -14.31
CA LEU A 1183 16.66 -33.61 -15.43
C LEU A 1183 17.89 -34.39 -15.86
N LEU A 1184 18.69 -34.89 -14.91
CA LEU A 1184 19.91 -35.62 -15.25
C LEU A 1184 19.64 -37.06 -15.67
N THR A 1185 18.73 -37.76 -14.97
CA THR A 1185 18.41 -39.17 -15.28
C THR A 1185 17.77 -39.28 -16.67
N SER A 1186 16.92 -38.32 -17.06
CA SER A 1186 16.29 -38.33 -18.39
C SER A 1186 17.26 -38.07 -19.54
N GLN A 1187 18.30 -37.26 -19.33
CA GLN A 1187 19.27 -36.95 -20.38
C GLN A 1187 20.39 -37.97 -20.48
N TYR A 1188 20.92 -38.43 -19.34
CA TYR A 1188 22.17 -39.20 -19.25
C TYR A 1188 22.03 -40.61 -18.66
N GLY A 1189 20.88 -40.97 -18.08
CA GLY A 1189 20.72 -42.23 -17.35
C GLY A 1189 20.69 -43.49 -18.23
N ASP A 1190 20.44 -43.34 -19.53
CA ASP A 1190 20.43 -44.40 -20.56
C ASP A 1190 21.67 -44.39 -21.46
N ILE A 1191 22.67 -43.57 -21.15
CA ILE A 1191 23.87 -43.40 -21.99
C ILE A 1191 25.02 -44.25 -21.46
N GLU A 1192 25.61 -45.05 -22.34
CA GLU A 1192 26.71 -45.99 -22.04
C GLU A 1192 28.10 -45.47 -22.44
N GLU A 1193 28.20 -44.22 -22.89
CA GLU A 1193 29.48 -43.59 -23.23
C GLU A 1193 30.45 -43.58 -22.03
N GLU A 1194 31.74 -43.86 -22.29
CA GLU A 1194 32.78 -43.91 -21.26
C GLU A 1194 33.31 -42.51 -20.94
N ILE A 1195 33.34 -42.17 -19.65
CA ILE A 1195 33.95 -40.95 -19.12
C ILE A 1195 35.13 -41.27 -18.20
N VAL A 1196 36.11 -40.36 -18.11
CA VAL A 1196 37.19 -40.46 -17.12
C VAL A 1196 36.71 -39.86 -15.80
N ALA A 1197 36.45 -40.72 -14.81
CA ALA A 1197 35.98 -40.34 -13.48
C ALA A 1197 36.96 -40.80 -12.41
N PHE A 1198 37.47 -39.85 -11.61
CA PHE A 1198 38.48 -40.11 -10.57
C PHE A 1198 39.72 -40.91 -11.05
N GLY A 1199 40.11 -40.74 -12.33
CA GLY A 1199 41.25 -41.45 -12.93
C GLY A 1199 40.93 -42.84 -13.52
N GLU A 1200 39.67 -43.28 -13.47
CA GLU A 1200 39.20 -44.55 -14.06
C GLU A 1200 38.18 -44.29 -15.18
N LYS A 1201 38.18 -45.12 -16.24
CA LYS A 1201 37.12 -45.09 -17.26
C LYS A 1201 35.88 -45.82 -16.76
N LYS A 1202 34.73 -45.13 -16.73
CA LYS A 1202 33.43 -45.69 -16.33
C LYS A 1202 32.34 -45.25 -17.30
N ALA A 1203 31.38 -46.13 -17.56
CA ALA A 1203 30.17 -45.75 -18.29
C ALA A 1203 29.38 -44.68 -17.54
N LEU A 1204 28.81 -43.71 -18.26
CA LEU A 1204 28.12 -42.56 -17.68
C LEU A 1204 26.93 -42.96 -16.79
N ASN A 1205 26.13 -43.95 -17.21
CA ASN A 1205 25.04 -44.50 -16.42
C ASN A 1205 25.51 -45.14 -15.08
N ALA A 1206 26.63 -45.88 -15.10
CA ALA A 1206 27.21 -46.49 -13.91
C ALA A 1206 27.85 -45.44 -12.98
N PHE A 1207 28.40 -44.36 -13.54
CA PHE A 1207 28.87 -43.21 -12.77
C PHE A 1207 27.72 -42.50 -12.04
N LEU A 1208 26.60 -42.27 -12.73
CA LEU A 1208 25.39 -41.67 -12.15
C LEU A 1208 24.80 -42.49 -11.01
N ASP A 1209 24.69 -43.81 -11.17
CA ASP A 1209 24.17 -44.69 -10.12
C ASP A 1209 25.14 -44.75 -8.92
N SER A 1210 26.44 -44.93 -9.16
CA SER A 1210 27.43 -45.08 -8.08
C SER A 1210 27.69 -43.79 -7.27
N GLN A 1211 27.71 -42.63 -7.92
CA GLN A 1211 28.01 -41.35 -7.25
C GLN A 1211 26.76 -40.65 -6.71
N TYR A 1212 25.68 -40.63 -7.49
CA TYR A 1212 24.46 -39.87 -7.17
C TYR A 1212 23.25 -40.75 -6.82
N GLY A 1213 23.30 -42.06 -7.08
CA GLY A 1213 22.16 -42.98 -6.87
C GLY A 1213 21.04 -42.74 -7.89
N TYR A 1214 21.38 -42.29 -9.09
CA TYR A 1214 20.41 -41.98 -10.15
C TYR A 1214 20.24 -43.19 -11.08
N LYS A 1215 19.07 -43.83 -10.98
CA LYS A 1215 18.71 -44.99 -11.80
C LYS A 1215 17.68 -44.62 -12.84
N TYR A 1216 17.89 -45.05 -14.08
CA TYR A 1216 16.95 -44.77 -15.19
C TYR A 1216 15.54 -45.31 -14.93
N GLN A 1217 15.43 -46.44 -14.21
CA GLN A 1217 14.16 -47.05 -13.83
C GLN A 1217 13.31 -46.19 -12.88
N ASP A 1218 13.89 -45.17 -12.23
CA ASP A 1218 13.18 -44.31 -11.29
C ASP A 1218 12.34 -43.21 -11.96
N LEU A 1219 12.44 -43.02 -13.29
CA LEU A 1219 11.73 -41.95 -14.02
C LEU A 1219 10.20 -41.89 -13.74
N PRO A 1220 9.45 -43.02 -13.73
CA PRO A 1220 8.02 -42.98 -13.38
C PRO A 1220 7.75 -42.52 -11.94
N ILE A 1221 8.60 -42.91 -10.99
CA ILE A 1221 8.49 -42.49 -9.58
C ILE A 1221 8.75 -40.99 -9.48
N ILE A 1222 9.79 -40.49 -10.16
CA ILE A 1222 10.12 -39.07 -10.22
C ILE A 1222 8.92 -38.27 -10.76
N ALA A 1223 8.23 -38.78 -11.78
CA ALA A 1223 7.06 -38.11 -12.34
C ALA A 1223 5.93 -37.93 -11.32
N ILE A 1224 5.57 -38.98 -10.60
CA ILE A 1224 4.50 -38.97 -9.60
C ILE A 1224 4.86 -38.02 -8.44
N VAL A 1225 6.10 -38.09 -7.96
CA VAL A 1225 6.57 -37.26 -6.84
C VAL A 1225 6.58 -35.78 -7.22
N LEU A 1226 7.10 -35.42 -8.39
CA LEU A 1226 7.13 -34.03 -8.86
C LEU A 1226 5.74 -33.44 -9.06
N LEU A 1227 4.74 -34.23 -9.45
CA LEU A 1227 3.36 -33.78 -9.57
C LEU A 1227 2.67 -33.61 -8.20
N THR A 1228 3.08 -34.39 -7.21
CA THR A 1228 2.49 -34.36 -5.86
C THR A 1228 2.80 -33.07 -5.12
N PHE A 1229 4.02 -32.51 -5.26
CA PHE A 1229 4.41 -31.28 -4.57
C PHE A 1229 3.52 -30.06 -4.88
N PRO A 1230 3.26 -29.70 -6.17
CA PRO A 1230 2.32 -28.64 -6.51
C PRO A 1230 0.92 -28.84 -5.89
N LEU A 1231 0.40 -30.07 -5.92
CA LEU A 1231 -0.92 -30.40 -5.38
C LEU A 1231 -1.00 -30.19 -3.86
N VAL A 1232 0.05 -30.59 -3.13
CA VAL A 1232 0.15 -30.38 -1.69
C VAL A 1232 0.19 -28.89 -1.36
N PHE A 1233 1.06 -28.12 -2.02
CA PHE A 1233 1.16 -26.68 -1.75
C PHE A 1233 -0.12 -25.91 -2.12
N ALA A 1234 -0.78 -26.28 -3.23
CA ALA A 1234 -2.09 -25.73 -3.61
C ALA A 1234 -3.18 -26.04 -2.56
N SER A 1235 -3.17 -27.26 -2.00
CA SER A 1235 -4.12 -27.68 -0.96
C SER A 1235 -3.92 -26.90 0.35
N VAL A 1236 -2.66 -26.72 0.77
CA VAL A 1236 -2.33 -25.92 1.96
C VAL A 1236 -2.67 -24.45 1.75
N PHE A 1237 -2.45 -23.90 0.54
CA PHE A 1237 -2.88 -22.56 0.19
C PHE A 1237 -4.40 -22.39 0.32
N ALA A 1238 -5.18 -23.32 -0.24
CA ALA A 1238 -6.64 -23.31 -0.13
C ALA A 1238 -7.12 -23.39 1.33
N TYR A 1239 -6.49 -24.25 2.13
CA TYR A 1239 -6.75 -24.36 3.56
C TYR A 1239 -6.42 -23.07 4.32
N GLY A 1240 -5.25 -22.48 4.05
CA GLY A 1240 -4.78 -21.23 4.67
C GLY A 1240 -5.73 -20.08 4.40
N ILE A 1241 -6.14 -19.88 3.14
CA ILE A 1241 -7.14 -18.86 2.79
C ILE A 1241 -8.48 -19.15 3.47
N ALA A 1242 -8.93 -20.40 3.54
CA ALA A 1242 -10.21 -20.72 4.15
C ALA A 1242 -10.26 -20.46 5.66
N LYS A 1243 -9.21 -20.88 6.40
CA LYS A 1243 -9.23 -20.94 7.88
C LYS A 1243 -8.47 -19.82 8.58
N LEU A 1244 -7.42 -19.25 7.98
CA LEU A 1244 -6.61 -18.22 8.61
C LEU A 1244 -7.12 -16.84 8.22
N ASN A 1245 -7.59 -16.07 9.19
CA ASN A 1245 -7.97 -14.67 9.00
C ASN A 1245 -7.03 -13.77 9.81
N TYR A 1246 -6.19 -13.04 9.10
CA TYR A 1246 -5.25 -12.09 9.71
C TYR A 1246 -5.82 -10.69 9.91
N GLN A 1247 -7.02 -10.40 9.37
CA GLN A 1247 -7.72 -9.16 9.71
C GLN A 1247 -8.31 -9.27 11.11
N ARG A 1248 -7.67 -8.62 12.09
CA ARG A 1248 -8.25 -8.36 13.41
C ARG A 1248 -8.93 -6.98 13.35
N ARG A 1249 -10.25 -6.96 13.20
CA ARG A 1249 -11.08 -5.73 13.25
C ARG A 1249 -11.53 -5.44 14.67
#